data_AF-A0A2H5FMK6-F1
#
_entry.id   AF-A0A2H5FMK6-F1
#
_cell.length_a   1.000
_cell.length_b   1.000
_cell.length_c   1.000
_cell.angle_alpha   90.00
_cell.angle_beta   90.00
_cell.angle_gamma   90.00
#
_symmetry.space_group_name_H-M   'P 1'
#
loop_
_entity.id
_entity.type
_entity.pdbx_description
1 polymer ?
#
loop_
_entity_poly.entity_id
_entity_poly.type
_entity_poly.pdbx_seq_one_letter_code
_entity_poly.pdbx_strand_id
1 'polypeptide(L)'
;MKRIFSMPQILTGIFVFFLISTAQAGIPVWTFSTPSPASVTISDGEKKTVQYTITNQSSKPKDLFLDPRTTPSGLSASQCKLAKKGSTCTLILTVNGSAIPQKGIHSGPALCNRKNPQQCYRPGKENELHITFIPTPVTTYTVSASGDANVTPSPAIQQVNYNGMATITLAVASGYTASIAPGNTCGGSLSGNTFTSGPITADCSVNFSSSLEQFTVSASGDANVTPSPTSQQVSYNDVATITLTVTSGYTASIAPGNTCGGSLSGNTFTSGPITAPCSVSFSSSLEQFTVSASGDANVTPSPTNQQVNYNDVATITLTVTSGYTASIAPGNTCGGSLSGNTFTSGPITAPCSVSFSSNPAINYTRIYVETNNSLVAYSPDNGTHWGAMLSPQGGWNWDHYTSAIAVTADGTMYKTTGVQGNSTVGNGTATLIYSSDGENWFQVANFPTNNDWVQSLFAVGNTLYVGTGNGYVYYTSTHGITWLPSSPAQIPDSTPVKAIVVDMNGNYYAGTEGGAIYYSNNSGQSWNALMNQPAGGGSISGLAVDTAGTLYALTSNTTTQPQYNSTPLTTGTWQSMSALNTNAMSIAASGNVVYVGTSSTSVMYTSDKGQTWAGNSVLSDNSGVASLFVNQASSLSPLFVESYGTIPITNSTGTGSIVVTNLSSATATNVHANSSQLPPNVTSNSCASIVPGESCSLTFTANGAQAFAPTAFDIIDNNGNIISRSALVSSITPDAGTNYFYVYSMNGNQANVLDNNDIGLAIIWSSDGTSGQADATSIYGIDETSTSSIPSPTSNFCSSQQNCNGATSGSCNSGNILTYYNSCAPNKPINLSYYAAGLCYQSINGGASIGSWYLPSTCELNGSIYLNLTTNNFSSCASGPTGIFSLHSLGALGGVLQGLIGGTHWSSTESSTLPQYVAWLQFFQPGGGGNPFLNGKHIPSNVRCVQILT
;
A
#
# COMPACT_ATOMS: atom_id res chain seq x y z
N MET A 1 -20.39 24.44 75.11
CA MET A 1 -20.32 25.67 75.94
C MET A 1 -20.64 26.87 75.06
N LYS A 2 -21.43 27.87 75.52
CA LYS A 2 -21.58 29.26 74.98
C LYS A 2 -22.00 29.39 73.48
N ARG A 3 -22.85 30.31 73.01
CA ARG A 3 -23.50 31.55 73.51
C ARG A 3 -25.02 31.48 73.15
N ILE A 4 -26.03 31.99 73.89
CA ILE A 4 -26.43 33.41 74.17
C ILE A 4 -26.64 34.18 72.83
N PHE A 5 -27.77 34.79 72.45
CA PHE A 5 -28.90 35.51 73.12
C PHE A 5 -30.29 35.06 72.58
N SER A 6 -31.51 35.46 73.02
CA SER A 6 -32.09 35.98 74.31
C SER A 6 -33.65 35.99 74.23
N MET A 7 -34.34 36.72 75.13
CA MET A 7 -35.78 37.07 75.16
C MET A 7 -35.90 38.64 75.32
N PRO A 8 -37.00 39.37 75.75
CA PRO A 8 -38.15 38.99 76.61
C PRO A 8 -39.57 39.64 76.40
N GLN A 9 -40.58 38.99 77.00
CA GLN A 9 -41.75 39.48 77.82
C GLN A 9 -42.54 40.80 77.55
N ILE A 10 -43.88 40.67 77.43
CA ILE A 10 -44.99 41.47 78.05
C ILE A 10 -46.24 40.53 78.15
N LEU A 11 -47.19 40.44 79.11
CA LEU A 11 -47.47 40.92 80.49
C LEU A 11 -48.79 41.74 80.68
N THR A 12 -49.52 41.55 81.81
CA THR A 12 -50.92 42.02 82.16
C THR A 12 -52.08 41.33 81.41
N GLY A 13 -53.31 41.14 81.93
CA GLY A 13 -53.81 41.10 83.32
C GLY A 13 -54.75 42.25 83.77
N ILE A 14 -56.03 41.96 84.13
CA ILE A 14 -56.88 42.66 85.14
C ILE A 14 -58.31 42.02 85.26
N PHE A 15 -58.99 42.27 86.38
CA PHE A 15 -60.32 41.75 86.82
C PHE A 15 -61.43 42.83 86.68
N VAL A 16 -62.69 42.50 87.06
CA VAL A 16 -63.78 43.38 87.63
C VAL A 16 -65.17 43.31 86.93
N PHE A 17 -66.18 43.00 87.76
CA PHE A 17 -67.64 43.27 87.73
C PHE A 17 -68.37 43.76 86.46
N PHE A 18 -69.58 43.21 86.23
CA PHE A 18 -70.78 44.04 85.98
C PHE A 18 -72.08 43.44 86.60
N LEU A 19 -73.00 44.35 86.93
CA LEU A 19 -74.24 44.21 87.71
C LEU A 19 -75.19 43.05 87.33
N ILE A 20 -75.82 42.43 88.34
CA ILE A 20 -77.01 41.56 88.18
C ILE A 20 -78.27 42.40 88.42
N SER A 21 -79.15 42.50 87.42
CA SER A 21 -80.50 43.04 87.58
C SER A 21 -81.51 41.92 87.85
N THR A 22 -82.31 42.04 88.91
CA THR A 22 -83.32 41.03 89.27
C THR A 22 -84.56 41.17 88.38
N ALA A 23 -84.61 40.41 87.29
CA ALA A 23 -85.78 40.33 86.43
C ALA A 23 -86.98 39.73 87.19
N GLN A 24 -88.06 40.49 87.35
CA GLN A 24 -89.24 40.09 88.10
C GLN A 24 -90.10 39.09 87.29
N ALA A 25 -89.99 37.80 87.62
CA ALA A 25 -90.70 36.74 86.91
C ALA A 25 -92.21 36.76 87.19
N GLY A 26 -93.00 37.24 86.22
CA GLY A 26 -94.46 37.20 86.28
C GLY A 26 -95.01 35.77 86.27
N ILE A 27 -96.03 35.51 87.08
CA ILE A 27 -96.64 34.17 87.30
C ILE A 27 -96.98 33.51 85.94
N PRO A 28 -96.52 32.26 85.69
CA PRO A 28 -96.68 31.62 84.38
C PRO A 28 -98.15 31.30 84.09
N VAL A 29 -98.61 31.73 82.90
CA VAL A 29 -100.03 31.61 82.52
C VAL A 29 -100.43 30.25 81.92
N TRP A 30 -99.50 29.28 81.89
CA TRP A 30 -99.79 27.85 81.80
C TRP A 30 -98.71 27.04 82.56
N THR A 31 -99.06 25.83 82.99
CA THR A 31 -98.21 24.96 83.82
C THR A 31 -98.05 23.57 83.19
N PHE A 32 -96.89 22.95 83.39
CA PHE A 32 -96.55 21.59 82.94
C PHE A 32 -96.74 20.58 84.08
N SER A 33 -97.26 19.38 83.79
CA SER A 33 -97.17 18.22 84.71
C SER A 33 -95.74 17.68 84.81
N THR A 34 -95.55 16.68 85.67
CA THR A 34 -94.45 15.72 85.52
C THR A 34 -94.49 15.05 84.14
N PRO A 35 -93.35 14.81 83.49
CA PRO A 35 -93.27 14.02 82.25
C PRO A 35 -93.53 12.52 82.51
N SER A 36 -94.16 11.85 81.55
CA SER A 36 -94.37 10.40 81.56
C SER A 36 -93.86 9.74 80.27
N PRO A 37 -92.82 8.89 80.32
CA PRO A 37 -91.90 8.68 81.44
C PRO A 37 -91.03 9.93 81.70
N ALA A 38 -90.54 10.11 82.94
CA ALA A 38 -89.71 11.26 83.30
C ALA A 38 -88.24 11.15 82.85
N SER A 39 -87.78 9.93 82.55
CA SER A 39 -86.44 9.64 82.05
C SER A 39 -86.50 8.66 80.89
N VAL A 40 -85.65 8.86 79.88
CA VAL A 40 -85.60 8.04 78.65
C VAL A 40 -84.15 7.70 78.31
N THR A 41 -83.83 6.42 78.18
CA THR A 41 -82.60 5.97 77.50
C THR A 41 -82.88 5.77 76.02
N ILE A 42 -81.96 6.18 75.14
CA ILE A 42 -82.13 6.04 73.68
C ILE A 42 -80.78 5.77 72.98
N SER A 43 -80.81 4.91 71.96
CA SER A 43 -79.65 4.60 71.10
C SER A 43 -79.76 5.27 69.74
N ASP A 44 -78.71 5.23 68.92
CA ASP A 44 -78.79 5.66 67.52
C ASP A 44 -79.85 4.86 66.75
N GLY A 45 -80.56 5.51 65.83
CA GLY A 45 -81.67 4.96 65.03
C GLY A 45 -83.00 4.81 65.78
N GLU A 46 -83.00 4.82 67.10
CA GLU A 46 -84.20 4.54 67.91
C GLU A 46 -85.13 5.77 68.02
N LYS A 47 -86.45 5.54 68.19
CA LYS A 47 -87.45 6.58 68.46
C LYS A 47 -88.32 6.22 69.66
N LYS A 48 -88.50 7.17 70.58
CA LYS A 48 -89.32 7.02 71.81
C LYS A 48 -90.19 8.26 72.04
N THR A 49 -91.26 8.13 72.81
CA THR A 49 -92.20 9.24 73.09
C THR A 49 -92.34 9.53 74.59
N VAL A 50 -92.64 10.78 74.92
CA VAL A 50 -92.87 11.28 76.28
C VAL A 50 -94.10 12.17 76.29
N GLN A 51 -94.94 12.06 77.31
CA GLN A 51 -96.15 12.86 77.44
C GLN A 51 -96.05 13.89 78.59
N TYR A 52 -96.53 15.10 78.33
CA TYR A 52 -96.76 16.16 79.31
C TYR A 52 -98.23 16.61 79.25
N THR A 53 -98.87 16.79 80.40
CA THR A 53 -100.15 17.49 80.48
C THR A 53 -99.89 18.98 80.72
N ILE A 54 -100.41 19.85 79.85
CA ILE A 54 -100.25 21.32 79.98
C ILE A 54 -101.59 21.93 80.37
N THR A 55 -101.62 22.74 81.44
CA THR A 55 -102.84 23.35 81.99
C THR A 55 -102.82 24.87 81.84
N ASN A 56 -103.88 25.47 81.27
CA ASN A 56 -103.97 26.93 81.13
C ASN A 56 -104.40 27.60 82.44
N GLN A 57 -103.59 28.52 82.95
CA GLN A 57 -103.89 29.29 84.17
C GLN A 57 -104.54 30.66 83.86
N SER A 58 -104.64 31.02 82.59
CA SER A 58 -105.20 32.27 82.07
C SER A 58 -106.64 32.09 81.57
N SER A 59 -107.48 33.12 81.73
CA SER A 59 -108.83 33.16 81.13
C SER A 59 -108.81 33.21 79.60
N LYS A 60 -107.73 33.73 78.99
CA LYS A 60 -107.53 33.77 77.53
C LYS A 60 -107.02 32.42 77.00
N PRO A 61 -107.45 32.00 75.79
CA PRO A 61 -106.95 30.78 75.14
C PRO A 61 -105.47 30.87 74.75
N LYS A 62 -104.85 29.71 74.52
CA LYS A 62 -103.44 29.53 74.12
C LYS A 62 -103.34 28.53 72.95
N ASP A 63 -102.45 28.79 72.01
CA ASP A 63 -101.99 27.84 70.98
C ASP A 63 -100.48 27.72 71.15
N LEU A 64 -100.00 26.54 71.58
CA LEU A 64 -98.64 26.33 72.08
C LEU A 64 -97.82 25.46 71.12
N PHE A 65 -96.56 25.83 70.94
CA PHE A 65 -95.59 25.13 70.10
C PHE A 65 -94.21 25.13 70.76
N LEU A 66 -93.35 24.15 70.41
CA LEU A 66 -91.96 24.12 70.87
C LEU A 66 -91.18 25.35 70.39
N ASP A 67 -90.38 25.95 71.27
CA ASP A 67 -89.49 27.06 70.93
C ASP A 67 -88.32 26.58 70.04
N PRO A 68 -88.27 26.94 68.74
CA PRO A 68 -87.23 26.43 67.84
C PRO A 68 -85.83 26.99 68.15
N ARG A 69 -85.73 28.05 68.98
CA ARG A 69 -84.47 28.66 69.41
C ARG A 69 -83.76 27.88 70.52
N THR A 70 -84.52 27.15 71.35
CA THR A 70 -83.98 26.50 72.56
C THR A 70 -84.42 25.05 72.76
N THR A 71 -85.09 24.47 71.76
CA THR A 71 -85.33 23.02 71.63
C THR A 71 -84.15 22.37 70.91
N PRO A 72 -83.45 21.39 71.50
CA PRO A 72 -82.39 20.67 70.81
C PRO A 72 -82.89 19.87 69.60
N SER A 73 -81.97 19.61 68.68
CA SER A 73 -82.15 18.65 67.59
C SER A 73 -82.69 17.30 68.08
N GLY A 74 -83.51 16.64 67.25
CA GLY A 74 -84.07 15.32 67.57
C GLY A 74 -85.32 15.31 68.44
N LEU A 75 -85.82 16.47 68.90
CA LEU A 75 -87.12 16.60 69.56
C LEU A 75 -88.18 17.22 68.65
N SER A 76 -89.40 16.67 68.66
CA SER A 76 -90.59 17.27 68.06
C SER A 76 -91.83 17.08 68.96
N ALA A 77 -92.93 17.80 68.70
CA ALA A 77 -94.14 17.77 69.54
C ALA A 77 -95.46 17.75 68.75
N SER A 78 -96.50 17.20 69.37
CA SER A 78 -97.90 17.41 68.97
C SER A 78 -98.34 18.87 69.18
N GLN A 79 -99.43 19.29 68.51
CA GLN A 79 -100.05 20.60 68.77
C GLN A 79 -100.76 20.61 70.13
N CYS A 80 -100.58 21.67 70.91
CA CYS A 80 -101.28 21.88 72.17
C CYS A 80 -102.13 23.16 72.11
N LYS A 81 -103.45 23.04 72.23
CA LYS A 81 -104.40 24.16 72.23
C LYS A 81 -105.24 24.11 73.50
N LEU A 82 -105.38 25.27 74.17
CA LEU A 82 -106.03 25.40 75.47
C LEU A 82 -107.08 26.52 75.38
N ALA A 83 -108.33 26.22 75.70
CA ALA A 83 -109.47 27.13 75.44
C ALA A 83 -109.72 28.15 76.55
N LYS A 84 -109.66 27.75 77.83
CA LYS A 84 -110.04 28.58 79.00
C LYS A 84 -109.18 28.24 80.22
N LYS A 85 -109.31 29.01 81.31
CA LYS A 85 -108.63 28.64 82.57
C LYS A 85 -109.08 27.25 83.03
N GLY A 86 -108.12 26.41 83.43
CA GLY A 86 -108.33 25.02 83.82
C GLY A 86 -108.42 24.02 82.66
N SER A 87 -108.48 24.45 81.39
CA SER A 87 -108.43 23.49 80.27
C SER A 87 -107.02 22.94 80.08
N THR A 88 -106.92 21.67 79.70
CA THR A 88 -105.67 20.92 79.52
C THR A 88 -105.45 20.47 78.07
N CYS A 89 -104.20 20.15 77.73
CA CYS A 89 -103.82 19.39 76.53
C CYS A 89 -102.82 18.29 76.92
N THR A 90 -102.69 17.26 76.10
CA THR A 90 -101.56 16.31 76.16
C THR A 90 -100.56 16.66 75.06
N LEU A 91 -99.40 17.16 75.46
CA LEU A 91 -98.24 17.37 74.60
C LEU A 91 -97.47 16.04 74.50
N ILE A 92 -97.46 15.43 73.32
CA ILE A 92 -96.64 14.25 73.03
C ILE A 92 -95.36 14.74 72.39
N LEU A 93 -94.24 14.53 73.07
CA LEU A 93 -92.88 14.71 72.54
C LEU A 93 -92.44 13.41 71.85
N THR A 94 -91.79 13.54 70.70
CA THR A 94 -91.06 12.44 70.04
C THR A 94 -89.57 12.72 70.09
N VAL A 95 -88.82 11.73 70.55
CA VAL A 95 -87.35 11.72 70.66
C VAL A 95 -86.79 10.84 69.55
N ASN A 96 -85.83 11.34 68.77
CA ASN A 96 -85.20 10.63 67.64
C ASN A 96 -83.68 10.51 67.86
N GLY A 97 -83.22 9.31 68.24
CA GLY A 97 -81.88 9.04 68.76
C GLY A 97 -80.73 9.57 67.90
N SER A 98 -80.79 9.37 66.59
CA SER A 98 -79.77 9.83 65.62
C SER A 98 -79.55 11.36 65.55
N ALA A 99 -80.41 12.14 66.21
CA ALA A 99 -80.31 13.59 66.26
C ALA A 99 -80.17 14.14 67.70
N ILE A 100 -80.13 13.27 68.72
CA ILE A 100 -79.92 13.65 70.12
C ILE A 100 -78.41 13.87 70.37
N PRO A 101 -78.00 14.97 71.03
CA PRO A 101 -76.60 15.16 71.41
C PRO A 101 -76.10 14.04 72.33
N GLN A 102 -74.85 13.60 72.13
CA GLN A 102 -74.18 12.55 72.94
C GLN A 102 -74.19 12.81 74.47
N LYS A 103 -74.34 14.08 74.89
CA LYS A 103 -74.43 14.48 76.31
C LYS A 103 -75.85 14.38 76.91
N GLY A 104 -76.84 13.90 76.15
CA GLY A 104 -78.22 13.84 76.59
C GLY A 104 -78.97 15.18 76.53
N ILE A 105 -80.21 15.19 77.04
CA ILE A 105 -81.06 16.39 77.17
C ILE A 105 -81.70 16.39 78.56
N HIS A 106 -81.46 17.44 79.34
CA HIS A 106 -81.88 17.53 80.75
C HIS A 106 -82.40 18.95 81.09
N SER A 107 -83.43 19.43 80.37
CA SER A 107 -83.97 20.80 80.59
C SER A 107 -85.45 21.02 80.19
N GLY A 108 -86.17 19.95 79.85
CA GLY A 108 -87.59 19.99 79.45
C GLY A 108 -87.91 20.73 78.13
N PRO A 109 -89.14 20.61 77.62
CA PRO A 109 -89.62 21.35 76.44
C PRO A 109 -89.92 22.82 76.78
N ALA A 110 -89.31 23.75 76.05
CA ALA A 110 -89.77 25.14 76.05
C ALA A 110 -91.00 25.29 75.14
N LEU A 111 -92.13 25.73 75.68
CA LEU A 111 -93.34 26.04 74.89
C LEU A 111 -93.56 27.55 74.80
N CYS A 112 -93.76 28.06 73.58
CA CYS A 112 -94.14 29.43 73.28
C CYS A 112 -95.61 29.52 72.83
N ASN A 113 -96.26 30.65 73.08
CA ASN A 113 -97.61 30.95 72.55
C ASN A 113 -97.52 31.48 71.12
N ARG A 114 -98.19 30.86 70.14
CA ARG A 114 -98.19 31.30 68.74
C ARG A 114 -98.73 32.73 68.54
N LYS A 115 -99.60 33.22 69.43
CA LYS A 115 -100.09 34.62 69.41
C LYS A 115 -99.17 35.62 70.14
N ASN A 116 -98.13 35.16 70.83
CA ASN A 116 -97.05 35.99 71.37
C ASN A 116 -95.78 35.13 71.51
N PRO A 117 -94.93 35.01 70.47
CA PRO A 117 -93.75 34.15 70.46
C PRO A 117 -92.61 34.53 71.42
N GLN A 118 -92.77 35.60 72.21
CA GLN A 118 -91.90 35.95 73.34
C GLN A 118 -92.47 35.45 74.69
N GLN A 119 -93.78 35.16 74.77
CA GLN A 119 -94.36 34.49 75.94
C GLN A 119 -94.09 32.99 75.83
N CYS A 120 -93.00 32.55 76.46
CA CYS A 120 -92.59 31.15 76.51
C CYS A 120 -92.31 30.71 77.96
N TYR A 121 -92.63 29.46 78.29
CA TYR A 121 -92.32 28.85 79.58
C TYR A 121 -91.72 27.46 79.39
N ARG A 122 -90.93 27.01 80.36
CA ARG A 122 -90.41 25.65 80.52
C ARG A 122 -91.09 24.98 81.74
N PRO A 123 -91.00 23.65 81.90
CA PRO A 123 -91.27 23.00 83.18
C PRO A 123 -90.40 23.61 84.30
N GLY A 124 -90.88 23.54 85.53
CA GLY A 124 -90.00 23.71 86.70
C GLY A 124 -89.11 22.48 86.89
N LYS A 125 -88.07 22.61 87.72
CA LYS A 125 -86.99 21.61 87.88
C LYS A 125 -87.47 20.17 88.13
N GLU A 126 -88.53 20.00 88.93
CA GLU A 126 -89.11 18.69 89.27
C GLU A 126 -89.85 18.03 88.09
N ASN A 127 -90.13 18.79 87.02
CA ASN A 127 -90.84 18.36 85.82
C ASN A 127 -89.93 18.35 84.58
N GLU A 128 -88.60 18.37 84.75
CA GLU A 128 -87.62 18.32 83.65
C GLU A 128 -87.48 16.91 83.07
N LEU A 129 -87.68 16.77 81.76
CA LEU A 129 -87.40 15.53 81.03
C LEU A 129 -85.88 15.31 80.92
N HIS A 130 -85.44 14.11 81.31
CA HIS A 130 -84.06 13.64 81.23
C HIS A 130 -83.92 12.56 80.13
N ILE A 131 -83.01 12.76 79.18
CA ILE A 131 -82.75 11.83 78.07
C ILE A 131 -81.26 11.47 78.05
N THR A 132 -80.94 10.18 78.13
CA THR A 132 -79.55 9.67 78.15
C THR A 132 -79.28 8.85 76.89
N PHE A 133 -78.16 9.15 76.21
CA PHE A 133 -77.73 8.43 75.00
C PHE A 133 -76.82 7.24 75.36
N ILE A 134 -76.87 6.15 74.57
CA ILE A 134 -76.02 4.97 74.75
C ILE A 134 -75.28 4.63 73.43
N PRO A 135 -73.94 4.73 73.38
CA PRO A 135 -73.14 4.28 72.23
C PRO A 135 -72.88 2.76 72.26
N THR A 136 -72.75 2.15 71.09
CA THR A 136 -72.44 0.71 70.92
C THR A 136 -70.93 0.44 70.86
N PRO A 137 -70.44 -0.67 71.44
CA PRO A 137 -69.04 -1.08 71.31
C PRO A 137 -68.76 -1.74 69.94
N VAL A 138 -67.53 -1.60 69.45
CA VAL A 138 -67.02 -2.24 68.22
C VAL A 138 -65.71 -2.98 68.49
N THR A 139 -65.55 -4.15 67.87
CA THR A 139 -64.33 -4.98 67.99
C THR A 139 -63.25 -4.48 67.04
N THR A 140 -62.05 -4.25 67.59
CA THR A 140 -60.85 -3.84 66.86
C THR A 140 -59.73 -4.88 67.02
N TYR A 141 -58.82 -4.89 66.04
CA TYR A 141 -57.63 -5.72 65.99
C TYR A 141 -56.40 -4.88 65.69
N THR A 142 -55.25 -5.37 66.15
CA THR A 142 -53.95 -4.73 66.05
C THR A 142 -53.23 -5.15 64.78
N VAL A 143 -52.98 -4.20 63.90
CA VAL A 143 -52.06 -4.35 62.77
C VAL A 143 -50.72 -3.76 63.17
N SER A 144 -49.67 -4.59 63.15
CA SER A 144 -48.29 -4.20 63.45
C SER A 144 -47.44 -4.17 62.18
N ALA A 145 -46.60 -3.16 62.05
CA ALA A 145 -45.75 -2.93 60.87
C ALA A 145 -44.32 -2.64 61.32
N SER A 146 -43.35 -3.40 60.80
CA SER A 146 -41.92 -3.18 61.03
C SER A 146 -41.15 -3.07 59.73
N GLY A 147 -39.97 -2.45 59.78
CA GLY A 147 -39.06 -2.36 58.65
C GLY A 147 -37.61 -2.26 59.12
N ASP A 148 -36.68 -2.20 58.17
CA ASP A 148 -35.24 -2.12 58.43
C ASP A 148 -34.72 -0.68 58.58
N ALA A 149 -33.41 -0.50 58.55
CA ALA A 149 -32.76 0.81 58.68
C ALA A 149 -33.12 1.81 57.57
N ASN A 150 -33.64 1.35 56.43
CA ASN A 150 -33.93 2.15 55.25
C ASN A 150 -35.44 2.25 54.93
N VAL A 151 -36.30 1.46 55.59
CA VAL A 151 -37.76 1.48 55.42
C VAL A 151 -38.46 1.65 56.78
N THR A 152 -39.03 2.84 57.01
CA THR A 152 -39.83 3.12 58.21
C THR A 152 -41.33 3.13 57.87
N PRO A 153 -42.14 2.16 58.37
CA PRO A 153 -43.59 2.18 58.17
C PRO A 153 -44.28 3.20 59.07
N SER A 154 -45.29 3.89 58.52
CA SER A 154 -46.12 4.85 59.23
C SER A 154 -47.62 4.67 58.88
N PRO A 155 -48.50 4.42 59.87
CA PRO A 155 -48.19 4.13 61.27
C PRO A 155 -47.54 2.75 61.45
N ALA A 156 -46.65 2.62 62.44
CA ALA A 156 -46.04 1.33 62.80
C ALA A 156 -47.01 0.40 63.57
N ILE A 157 -48.07 0.94 64.16
CA ILE A 157 -49.17 0.18 64.78
C ILE A 157 -50.49 0.88 64.43
N GLN A 158 -51.46 0.14 63.91
CA GLN A 158 -52.82 0.62 63.60
C GLN A 158 -53.86 -0.27 64.27
N GLN A 159 -54.88 0.34 64.89
CA GLN A 159 -56.10 -0.37 65.32
C GLN A 159 -57.14 -0.31 64.20
N VAL A 160 -57.68 -1.46 63.82
CA VAL A 160 -58.62 -1.61 62.68
C VAL A 160 -59.85 -2.37 63.13
N ASN A 161 -61.05 -1.90 62.77
CA ASN A 161 -62.30 -2.62 63.04
C ASN A 161 -62.31 -3.99 62.34
N TYR A 162 -63.01 -4.97 62.90
CA TYR A 162 -63.25 -6.26 62.24
C TYR A 162 -63.74 -6.10 60.78
N ASN A 163 -63.13 -6.85 59.85
CA ASN A 163 -63.30 -6.75 58.39
C ASN A 163 -62.90 -5.40 57.74
N GLY A 164 -62.29 -4.47 58.48
CA GLY A 164 -61.61 -3.31 57.90
C GLY A 164 -60.28 -3.68 57.24
N MET A 165 -59.64 -2.70 56.59
CA MET A 165 -58.27 -2.82 56.05
C MET A 165 -57.37 -1.78 56.69
N ALA A 166 -56.10 -2.13 56.92
CA ALA A 166 -55.05 -1.18 57.27
C ALA A 166 -54.48 -0.51 56.01
N THR A 167 -53.88 0.66 56.20
CA THR A 167 -53.13 1.37 55.16
C THR A 167 -51.89 1.97 55.78
N ILE A 168 -50.72 1.48 55.36
CA ILE A 168 -49.42 1.80 55.93
C ILE A 168 -48.57 2.43 54.82
N THR A 169 -48.10 3.65 55.07
CA THR A 169 -47.21 4.37 54.15
C THR A 169 -45.76 4.16 54.56
N LEU A 170 -44.90 3.82 53.62
CA LEU A 170 -43.48 3.57 53.84
C LEU A 170 -42.65 4.82 53.55
N ALA A 171 -41.97 5.34 54.57
CA ALA A 171 -40.86 6.26 54.38
C ALA A 171 -39.63 5.43 54.01
N VAL A 172 -39.22 5.51 52.75
CA VAL A 172 -38.08 4.77 52.18
C VAL A 172 -36.91 5.73 51.98
N ALA A 173 -35.71 5.31 52.35
CA ALA A 173 -34.49 6.09 52.17
C ALA A 173 -34.16 6.28 50.67
N SER A 174 -33.55 7.43 50.33
CA SER A 174 -33.12 7.73 48.96
C SER A 174 -32.16 6.67 48.41
N GLY A 175 -32.48 6.12 47.24
CA GLY A 175 -31.71 5.04 46.62
C GLY A 175 -32.07 3.63 47.09
N TYR A 176 -33.13 3.46 47.87
CA TYR A 176 -33.65 2.16 48.26
C TYR A 176 -35.07 1.94 47.72
N THR A 177 -35.37 0.68 47.42
CA THR A 177 -36.70 0.19 47.07
C THR A 177 -37.23 -0.66 48.22
N ALA A 178 -38.53 -0.56 48.51
CA ALA A 178 -39.17 -1.33 49.57
C ALA A 178 -39.91 -2.56 49.03
N SER A 179 -39.82 -3.66 49.77
CA SER A 179 -40.48 -4.94 49.48
C SER A 179 -41.18 -5.48 50.73
N ILE A 180 -42.20 -6.32 50.55
CA ILE A 180 -42.80 -7.08 51.66
C ILE A 180 -41.85 -8.24 51.98
N ALA A 181 -41.33 -8.27 53.21
CA ALA A 181 -40.44 -9.33 53.67
C ALA A 181 -41.24 -10.64 53.91
N PRO A 182 -40.58 -11.82 53.84
CA PRO A 182 -41.21 -13.10 54.18
C PRO A 182 -41.83 -13.08 55.58
N GLY A 183 -43.05 -13.60 55.72
CA GLY A 183 -43.76 -13.67 57.00
C GLY A 183 -44.89 -12.66 57.22
N ASN A 184 -45.31 -11.90 56.20
CA ASN A 184 -46.53 -11.08 56.26
C ASN A 184 -47.77 -11.93 56.59
N THR A 185 -48.41 -11.67 57.73
CA THR A 185 -49.64 -12.33 58.18
C THR A 185 -50.90 -11.47 57.94
N CYS A 186 -50.75 -10.20 57.57
CA CYS A 186 -51.86 -9.28 57.25
C CYS A 186 -52.42 -9.45 55.83
N GLY A 187 -51.82 -10.30 54.99
CA GLY A 187 -52.16 -10.42 53.57
C GLY A 187 -51.94 -9.12 52.80
N GLY A 188 -52.75 -8.86 51.77
CA GLY A 188 -52.71 -7.60 51.03
C GLY A 188 -51.51 -7.44 50.09
N SER A 189 -51.23 -6.20 49.68
CA SER A 189 -50.18 -5.88 48.72
C SER A 189 -49.57 -4.48 48.93
N LEU A 190 -48.35 -4.30 48.41
CA LEU A 190 -47.62 -3.04 48.37
C LEU A 190 -47.71 -2.45 46.96
N SER A 191 -48.12 -1.18 46.85
CA SER A 191 -48.22 -0.43 45.60
C SER A 191 -47.53 0.91 45.74
N GLY A 192 -46.42 1.10 45.02
CA GLY A 192 -45.45 2.16 45.33
C GLY A 192 -45.00 2.04 46.79
N ASN A 193 -45.12 3.13 47.55
CA ASN A 193 -44.78 3.17 48.98
C ASN A 193 -45.99 2.93 49.90
N THR A 194 -47.15 2.48 49.39
CA THR A 194 -48.36 2.28 50.21
C THR A 194 -48.73 0.80 50.24
N PHE A 195 -48.71 0.22 51.44
CA PHE A 195 -49.22 -1.13 51.71
C PHE A 195 -50.68 -1.06 52.17
N THR A 196 -51.52 -1.88 51.53
CA THR A 196 -52.93 -2.09 51.93
C THR A 196 -53.10 -3.55 52.32
N SER A 197 -53.58 -3.80 53.53
CA SER A 197 -53.77 -5.17 54.04
C SER A 197 -54.95 -5.90 53.37
N GLY A 198 -55.07 -7.20 53.62
CA GLY A 198 -56.36 -7.89 53.47
C GLY A 198 -57.37 -7.43 54.54
N PRO A 199 -58.62 -7.93 54.49
CA PRO A 199 -59.60 -7.73 55.55
C PRO A 199 -59.10 -8.31 56.88
N ILE A 200 -59.07 -7.48 57.93
CA ILE A 200 -58.50 -7.83 59.24
C ILE A 200 -59.53 -8.57 60.10
N THR A 201 -59.22 -9.81 60.46
CA THR A 201 -60.07 -10.71 61.27
C THR A 201 -59.41 -11.17 62.58
N ALA A 202 -58.12 -10.91 62.75
CA ALA A 202 -57.30 -11.18 63.93
C ALA A 202 -56.14 -10.16 63.98
N ASP A 203 -55.40 -10.11 65.10
CA ASP A 203 -54.14 -9.35 65.17
C ASP A 203 -53.13 -9.88 64.13
N CYS A 204 -52.39 -8.99 63.47
CA CYS A 204 -51.46 -9.37 62.40
C CYS A 204 -50.18 -8.51 62.36
N SER A 205 -49.19 -9.01 61.63
CA SER A 205 -47.90 -8.38 61.41
C SER A 205 -47.50 -8.35 59.93
N VAL A 206 -46.91 -7.24 59.50
CA VAL A 206 -46.23 -7.10 58.21
C VAL A 206 -44.83 -6.53 58.43
N ASN A 207 -43.84 -7.12 57.76
CA ASN A 207 -42.46 -6.68 57.80
C ASN A 207 -42.05 -6.21 56.39
N PHE A 208 -41.25 -5.14 56.33
CA PHE A 208 -40.75 -4.59 55.07
C PHE A 208 -39.22 -4.64 55.02
N SER A 209 -38.68 -4.93 53.84
CA SER A 209 -37.24 -5.03 53.58
C SER A 209 -36.81 -4.09 52.46
N SER A 210 -35.65 -3.46 52.63
CA SER A 210 -35.01 -2.63 51.62
C SER A 210 -34.12 -3.43 50.67
N SER A 211 -34.10 -3.01 49.42
CA SER A 211 -33.06 -3.34 48.44
C SER A 211 -32.46 -2.05 47.89
N LEU A 212 -31.13 -1.94 47.93
CA LEU A 212 -30.42 -0.82 47.33
C LEU A 212 -30.68 -0.83 45.81
N GLU A 213 -31.10 0.31 45.27
CA GLU A 213 -31.41 0.47 43.86
C GLU A 213 -30.14 0.33 43.00
N GLN A 214 -30.28 -0.26 41.81
CA GLN A 214 -29.20 -0.42 40.86
C GLN A 214 -29.62 0.13 39.49
N PHE A 215 -28.68 0.73 38.79
CA PHE A 215 -28.90 1.31 37.47
C PHE A 215 -27.93 0.74 36.44
N THR A 216 -28.43 0.54 35.23
CA THR A 216 -27.61 0.18 34.08
C THR A 216 -26.72 1.36 33.68
N VAL A 217 -25.41 1.14 33.72
CA VAL A 217 -24.41 1.98 33.05
C VAL A 217 -24.02 1.29 31.75
N SER A 218 -24.21 1.99 30.63
CA SER A 218 -23.94 1.49 29.29
C SER A 218 -22.73 2.20 28.66
N ALA A 219 -21.89 1.44 27.97
CA ALA A 219 -20.64 1.92 27.40
C ALA A 219 -20.47 1.44 25.96
N SER A 220 -20.26 2.37 25.03
CA SER A 220 -19.98 2.09 23.61
C SER A 220 -18.70 2.77 23.15
N GLY A 221 -18.10 2.24 22.09
CA GLY A 221 -16.96 2.85 21.41
C GLY A 221 -17.03 2.60 19.91
N ASP A 222 -16.01 3.05 19.19
CA ASP A 222 -15.92 2.92 17.73
C ASP A 222 -15.05 1.71 17.30
N ALA A 223 -14.58 1.71 16.06
CA ALA A 223 -13.75 0.63 15.51
C ALA A 223 -12.37 0.49 16.18
N ASN A 224 -11.90 1.50 16.92
CA ASN A 224 -10.56 1.52 17.53
C ASN A 224 -10.58 1.63 19.06
N VAL A 225 -11.75 1.81 19.69
CA VAL A 225 -11.91 1.84 21.15
C VAL A 225 -13.00 0.86 21.56
N THR A 226 -12.62 -0.22 22.27
CA THR A 226 -13.56 -1.19 22.85
C THR A 226 -13.62 -1.02 24.37
N PRO A 227 -14.74 -0.56 24.94
CA PRO A 227 -14.93 -0.48 26.39
C PRO A 227 -15.24 -1.85 27.01
N SER A 228 -14.73 -2.08 28.21
CA SER A 228 -14.98 -3.27 29.02
C SER A 228 -15.22 -2.89 30.49
N PRO A 229 -16.37 -3.25 31.10
CA PRO A 229 -17.55 -3.87 30.47
C PRO A 229 -18.32 -2.89 29.57
N THR A 230 -19.03 -3.40 28.57
CA THR A 230 -19.96 -2.62 27.72
C THR A 230 -21.29 -2.30 28.40
N SER A 231 -21.64 -3.04 29.46
CA SER A 231 -22.82 -2.82 30.29
C SER A 231 -22.57 -3.38 31.68
N GLN A 232 -22.93 -2.62 32.73
CA GLN A 232 -22.84 -3.06 34.13
C GLN A 232 -23.98 -2.47 34.97
N GLN A 233 -24.37 -3.18 36.02
CA GLN A 233 -25.27 -2.65 37.06
C GLN A 233 -24.43 -2.00 38.15
N VAL A 234 -24.76 -0.75 38.49
CA VAL A 234 -24.08 0.04 39.53
C VAL A 234 -25.11 0.45 40.57
N SER A 235 -24.77 0.28 41.84
CA SER A 235 -25.63 0.65 42.96
C SER A 235 -25.79 2.16 43.08
N TYR A 236 -26.92 2.61 43.61
CA TYR A 236 -27.21 4.03 43.84
C TYR A 236 -26.08 4.74 44.62
N ASN A 237 -25.64 5.89 44.12
CA ASN A 237 -24.51 6.70 44.57
C ASN A 237 -23.11 6.06 44.48
N ASP A 238 -22.97 4.85 43.94
CA ASP A 238 -21.67 4.25 43.62
C ASP A 238 -21.19 4.70 42.22
N VAL A 239 -19.96 4.32 41.81
CA VAL A 239 -19.34 4.72 40.54
C VAL A 239 -19.06 3.54 39.61
N ALA A 240 -19.34 3.73 38.32
CA ALA A 240 -18.89 2.82 37.29
C ALA A 240 -17.39 3.02 37.02
N THR A 241 -16.65 1.93 36.89
CA THR A 241 -15.31 1.92 36.28
C THR A 241 -15.37 1.14 34.98
N ILE A 242 -14.81 1.69 33.90
CA ILE A 242 -14.77 1.09 32.56
C ILE A 242 -13.34 1.19 32.04
N THR A 243 -12.76 0.07 31.60
CA THR A 243 -11.43 0.02 31.00
C THR A 243 -11.54 -0.01 29.48
N LEU A 244 -10.72 0.76 28.77
CA LEU A 244 -10.71 0.87 27.32
C LEU A 244 -9.55 0.08 26.71
N THR A 245 -9.86 -0.89 25.85
CA THR A 245 -8.89 -1.44 24.91
C THR A 245 -8.86 -0.51 23.70
N VAL A 246 -7.69 0.04 23.39
CA VAL A 246 -7.49 1.02 22.30
C VAL A 246 -6.52 0.43 21.28
N THR A 247 -6.84 0.55 19.99
CA THR A 247 -5.96 0.11 18.89
C THR A 247 -4.64 0.89 18.93
N SER A 248 -3.52 0.22 18.66
CA SER A 248 -2.19 0.85 18.61
C SER A 248 -2.18 2.01 17.61
N GLY A 249 -1.62 3.16 18.02
CA GLY A 249 -1.64 4.40 17.24
C GLY A 249 -2.93 5.22 17.33
N TYR A 250 -3.88 4.84 18.18
CA TYR A 250 -5.06 5.66 18.48
C TYR A 250 -5.08 6.11 19.94
N THR A 251 -5.67 7.29 20.16
CA THR A 251 -5.97 7.87 21.45
C THR A 251 -7.48 7.82 21.70
N ALA A 252 -7.90 7.54 22.93
CA ALA A 252 -9.32 7.49 23.30
C ALA A 252 -9.78 8.80 23.95
N SER A 253 -11.00 9.22 23.62
CA SER A 253 -11.65 10.42 24.14
C SER A 253 -13.09 10.12 24.54
N ILE A 254 -13.66 10.89 25.47
CA ILE A 254 -15.09 10.84 25.78
C ILE A 254 -15.84 11.58 24.66
N ALA A 255 -16.72 10.88 23.95
CA ALA A 255 -17.48 11.45 22.85
C ALA A 255 -18.61 12.38 23.36
N PRO A 256 -19.10 13.32 22.53
CA PRO A 256 -20.24 14.15 22.88
C PRO A 256 -21.48 13.30 23.21
N GLY A 257 -22.13 13.61 24.34
CA GLY A 257 -23.36 12.92 24.80
C GLY A 257 -23.20 12.02 26.03
N ASN A 258 -22.03 11.97 26.68
CA ASN A 258 -21.86 11.29 27.97
C ASN A 258 -22.88 11.81 29.02
N THR A 259 -23.75 10.92 29.51
CA THR A 259 -24.74 11.19 30.56
C THR A 259 -24.32 10.67 31.95
N CYS A 260 -23.25 9.87 32.03
CA CYS A 260 -22.71 9.32 33.28
C CYS A 260 -21.79 10.31 34.05
N GLY A 261 -21.48 11.48 33.46
CA GLY A 261 -20.50 12.41 34.01
C GLY A 261 -19.10 11.79 34.10
N GLY A 262 -18.33 12.13 35.13
CA GLY A 262 -17.04 11.51 35.39
C GLY A 262 -15.90 11.98 34.48
N SER A 263 -14.83 11.18 34.40
CA SER A 263 -13.60 11.52 33.67
C SER A 263 -12.85 10.28 33.18
N LEU A 264 -12.06 10.45 32.11
CA LEU A 264 -11.15 9.45 31.56
C LEU A 264 -9.72 9.76 32.00
N SER A 265 -9.01 8.79 32.57
CA SER A 265 -7.62 8.88 33.02
C SER A 265 -6.81 7.73 32.44
N GLY A 266 -5.92 8.05 31.48
CA GLY A 266 -5.35 7.03 30.60
C GLY A 266 -6.47 6.23 29.92
N ASN A 267 -6.41 4.91 30.01
CA ASN A 267 -7.44 4.01 29.45
C ASN A 267 -8.57 3.65 30.45
N THR A 268 -8.67 4.32 31.61
CA THR A 268 -9.72 4.02 32.60
C THR A 268 -10.68 5.19 32.76
N PHE A 269 -11.96 4.97 32.47
CA PHE A 269 -13.03 5.91 32.75
C PHE A 269 -13.68 5.58 34.10
N THR A 270 -13.87 6.62 34.93
CA THR A 270 -14.64 6.55 36.17
C THR A 270 -15.80 7.54 36.08
N SER A 271 -17.03 7.07 36.31
CA SER A 271 -18.23 7.91 36.22
C SER A 271 -18.36 8.89 37.40
N GLY A 272 -19.36 9.78 37.34
CA GLY A 272 -19.91 10.39 38.55
C GLY A 272 -20.73 9.37 39.37
N PRO A 273 -21.19 9.74 40.58
CA PRO A 273 -22.11 8.92 41.37
C PRO A 273 -23.41 8.63 40.60
N ILE A 274 -23.76 7.36 40.45
CA ILE A 274 -24.88 6.94 39.62
C ILE A 274 -26.21 7.04 40.39
N THR A 275 -27.13 7.87 39.88
CA THR A 275 -28.45 8.14 40.48
C THR A 275 -29.62 7.91 39.52
N ALA A 276 -29.32 7.50 38.28
CA ALA A 276 -30.24 7.12 37.23
C ALA A 276 -29.48 6.28 36.17
N PRO A 277 -30.16 5.54 35.27
CA PRO A 277 -29.50 4.84 34.16
C PRO A 277 -28.77 5.84 33.24
N CYS A 278 -27.57 5.47 32.77
CA CYS A 278 -26.74 6.37 31.97
C CYS A 278 -25.97 5.66 30.85
N SER A 279 -25.46 6.46 29.93
CA SER A 279 -24.64 6.06 28.79
C SER A 279 -23.39 6.93 28.66
N VAL A 280 -22.28 6.28 28.30
CA VAL A 280 -21.04 6.93 27.87
C VAL A 280 -20.59 6.32 26.55
N SER A 281 -20.18 7.18 25.61
CA SER A 281 -19.58 6.79 24.34
C SER A 281 -18.14 7.27 24.27
N PHE A 282 -17.28 6.47 23.65
CA PHE A 282 -15.87 6.79 23.45
C PHE A 282 -15.53 6.90 21.96
N SER A 283 -14.72 7.88 21.61
CA SER A 283 -14.27 8.15 20.24
C SER A 283 -12.75 8.06 20.14
N SER A 284 -12.27 7.47 19.05
CA SER A 284 -10.86 7.40 18.71
C SER A 284 -10.40 8.63 17.93
N SER A 285 -9.17 9.06 18.19
CA SER A 285 -8.40 9.96 17.33
C SER A 285 -7.08 9.29 17.01
N LEU A 286 -6.74 9.21 15.72
CA LEU A 286 -5.43 8.73 15.26
C LEU A 286 -4.35 9.61 15.88
N GLU A 287 -3.36 9.00 16.52
CA GLU A 287 -2.28 9.72 17.22
C GLU A 287 -1.42 10.47 16.20
N GLN A 288 -0.97 11.67 16.57
CA GLN A 288 -0.12 12.50 15.73
C GLN A 288 1.16 12.86 16.48
N PHE A 289 2.28 12.73 15.80
CA PHE A 289 3.60 13.06 16.31
C PHE A 289 4.19 14.25 15.57
N THR A 290 4.91 15.08 16.31
CA THR A 290 5.63 16.22 15.74
C THR A 290 6.96 15.75 15.15
N VAL A 291 7.12 15.98 13.85
CA VAL A 291 8.37 15.82 13.12
C VAL A 291 9.03 17.19 13.02
N SER A 292 10.18 17.34 13.65
CA SER A 292 10.91 18.60 13.75
C SER A 292 12.07 18.61 12.75
N ALA A 293 12.07 19.57 11.83
CA ALA A 293 13.08 19.71 10.80
C ALA A 293 13.88 21.00 11.01
N SER A 294 15.21 20.85 11.07
CA SER A 294 16.15 21.96 11.27
C SER A 294 17.22 21.96 10.17
N GLY A 295 17.75 23.14 9.86
CA GLY A 295 18.81 23.33 8.88
C GLY A 295 19.76 24.44 9.31
N ASP A 296 20.83 24.64 8.54
CA ASP A 296 21.87 25.63 8.82
C ASP A 296 21.68 26.93 8.02
N ALA A 297 22.77 27.70 7.84
CA ALA A 297 22.75 28.97 7.12
C ALA A 297 22.47 28.85 5.60
N ASN A 298 22.61 27.66 4.99
CA ASN A 298 22.43 27.46 3.55
C ASN A 298 21.38 26.40 3.18
N VAL A 299 20.84 25.65 4.14
CA VAL A 299 19.73 24.70 3.94
C VAL A 299 18.54 25.09 4.82
N THR A 300 17.42 25.46 4.19
CA THR A 300 16.15 25.75 4.87
C THR A 300 15.11 24.66 4.60
N PRO A 301 14.75 23.81 5.58
CA PRO A 301 13.68 22.84 5.42
C PRO A 301 12.28 23.49 5.48
N SER A 302 11.35 22.93 4.72
CA SER A 302 9.94 23.34 4.70
C SER A 302 9.02 22.10 4.57
N PRO A 303 8.10 21.85 5.52
CA PRO A 303 7.91 22.57 6.78
C PRO A 303 9.04 22.33 7.79
N THR A 304 9.29 23.28 8.70
CA THR A 304 10.20 23.08 9.85
C THR A 304 9.57 22.27 10.98
N ASN A 305 8.23 22.19 11.04
CA ASN A 305 7.50 21.35 11.98
C ASN A 305 6.27 20.79 11.25
N GLN A 306 6.11 19.46 11.25
CA GLN A 306 4.95 18.77 10.67
C GLN A 306 4.29 17.92 11.75
N GLN A 307 2.95 17.91 11.83
CA GLN A 307 2.24 16.83 12.51
C GLN A 307 1.98 15.71 11.51
N VAL A 308 2.38 14.49 11.86
CA VAL A 308 2.27 13.29 11.03
C VAL A 308 1.53 12.24 11.85
N ASN A 309 0.61 11.51 11.21
CA ASN A 309 -0.14 10.46 11.91
C ASN A 309 0.76 9.27 12.26
N TYR A 310 0.35 8.50 13.26
CA TYR A 310 0.98 7.22 13.58
C TYR A 310 1.08 6.31 12.34
N ASN A 311 2.28 5.79 12.09
CA ASN A 311 2.69 5.00 10.91
C ASN A 311 2.68 5.71 9.54
N ASP A 312 2.24 6.97 9.42
CA ASP A 312 2.46 7.77 8.21
C ASP A 312 3.93 8.23 8.11
N VAL A 313 4.32 8.78 6.95
CA VAL A 313 5.64 9.37 6.70
C VAL A 313 5.57 10.90 6.58
N ALA A 314 6.61 11.58 7.04
CA ALA A 314 6.84 13.00 6.81
C ALA A 314 7.48 13.23 5.45
N THR A 315 7.20 14.39 4.85
CA THR A 315 7.83 14.83 3.59
C THR A 315 8.26 16.27 3.74
N ILE A 316 9.58 16.51 3.72
CA ILE A 316 10.19 17.82 3.98
C ILE A 316 11.01 18.24 2.77
N THR A 317 10.65 19.37 2.17
CA THR A 317 11.33 19.94 1.00
C THR A 317 12.40 20.94 1.46
N LEU A 318 13.61 20.81 0.93
CA LEU A 318 14.76 21.62 1.28
C LEU A 318 14.97 22.73 0.24
N THR A 319 14.93 23.98 0.69
CA THR A 319 15.44 25.12 -0.08
C THR A 319 16.93 25.24 0.23
N VAL A 320 17.78 25.06 -0.78
CA VAL A 320 19.24 25.07 -0.63
C VAL A 320 19.83 26.25 -1.40
N THR A 321 20.73 27.00 -0.77
CA THR A 321 21.41 28.15 -1.39
C THR A 321 22.25 27.69 -2.59
N SER A 322 22.27 28.48 -3.67
CA SER A 322 23.12 28.18 -4.84
C SER A 322 24.58 28.03 -4.45
N GLY A 323 25.24 26.96 -4.91
CA GLY A 323 26.58 26.59 -4.45
C GLY A 323 26.59 25.75 -3.15
N TYR A 324 25.45 25.21 -2.71
CA TYR A 324 25.33 24.25 -1.60
C TYR A 324 24.45 23.04 -1.99
N THR A 325 24.73 21.88 -1.41
CA THR A 325 23.88 20.68 -1.39
C THR A 325 23.47 20.39 0.06
N ALA A 326 22.35 19.70 0.24
CA ALA A 326 21.90 19.25 1.56
C ALA A 326 22.35 17.82 1.84
N SER A 327 22.69 17.55 3.10
CA SER A 327 22.88 16.21 3.66
C SER A 327 22.09 16.06 4.96
N ILE A 328 21.74 14.81 5.32
CA ILE A 328 21.19 14.52 6.63
C ILE A 328 22.35 14.56 7.64
N ALA A 329 22.25 15.45 8.63
CA ALA A 329 23.27 15.58 9.66
C ALA A 329 23.17 14.45 10.71
N PRO A 330 24.26 14.12 11.43
CA PRO A 330 24.24 13.11 12.49
C PRO A 330 23.20 13.41 13.57
N GLY A 331 22.46 12.38 14.00
CA GLY A 331 21.41 12.50 15.02
C GLY A 331 19.97 12.54 14.50
N ASN A 332 19.73 12.23 13.21
CA ASN A 332 18.39 11.99 12.69
C ASN A 332 17.68 10.85 13.45
N THR A 333 16.58 11.16 14.12
CA THR A 333 15.72 10.18 14.84
C THR A 333 14.46 9.79 14.06
N CYS A 334 14.22 10.39 12.90
CA CYS A 334 13.06 10.09 12.04
C CYS A 334 13.29 8.93 11.05
N GLY A 335 14.52 8.39 10.98
CA GLY A 335 14.92 7.44 9.93
C GLY A 335 14.77 8.06 8.53
N GLY A 336 14.44 7.24 7.54
CA GLY A 336 14.15 7.72 6.18
C GLY A 336 15.39 8.13 5.37
N SER A 337 15.16 8.80 4.25
CA SER A 337 16.20 9.17 3.27
C SER A 337 15.94 10.52 2.61
N LEU A 338 16.99 11.11 2.05
CA LEU A 338 16.96 12.37 1.29
C LEU A 338 17.21 12.05 -0.19
N SER A 339 16.25 12.39 -1.06
CA SER A 339 16.33 12.23 -2.51
C SER A 339 16.26 13.60 -3.18
N GLY A 340 17.37 14.02 -3.80
CA GLY A 340 17.54 15.39 -4.26
C GLY A 340 17.36 16.39 -3.11
N ASN A 341 16.33 17.23 -3.20
CA ASN A 341 15.96 18.19 -2.16
C ASN A 341 14.75 17.76 -1.32
N THR A 342 14.27 16.51 -1.42
CA THR A 342 13.10 16.03 -0.67
C THR A 342 13.50 14.92 0.29
N PHE A 343 13.32 15.17 1.59
CA PHE A 343 13.47 14.14 2.62
C PHE A 343 12.12 13.47 2.91
N THR A 344 12.12 12.14 2.93
CA THR A 344 10.99 11.31 3.34
C THR A 344 11.40 10.49 4.56
N SER A 345 10.65 10.58 5.65
CA SER A 345 10.99 9.87 6.90
C SER A 345 10.70 8.36 6.81
N GLY A 346 11.12 7.61 7.83
CA GLY A 346 10.50 6.32 8.12
C GLY A 346 9.07 6.48 8.68
N PRO A 347 8.32 5.40 8.87
CA PRO A 347 7.01 5.43 9.51
C PRO A 347 7.09 6.00 10.93
N ILE A 348 6.33 7.06 11.21
CA ILE A 348 6.46 7.81 12.47
C ILE A 348 5.65 7.13 13.58
N THR A 349 6.34 6.68 14.63
CA THR A 349 5.77 5.99 15.80
C THR A 349 6.06 6.70 17.14
N ALA A 350 6.80 7.81 17.09
CA ALA A 350 7.12 8.68 18.21
C ALA A 350 7.53 10.07 17.68
N PRO A 351 7.55 11.14 18.49
CA PRO A 351 8.10 12.44 18.09
C PRO A 351 9.57 12.31 17.67
N CYS A 352 9.95 12.94 16.56
CA CYS A 352 11.28 12.79 15.97
C CYS A 352 11.86 14.10 15.45
N SER A 353 13.17 14.12 15.26
CA SER A 353 13.93 15.28 14.80
C SER A 353 14.90 14.89 13.69
N VAL A 354 14.89 15.65 12.60
CA VAL A 354 15.89 15.60 11.54
C VAL A 354 16.61 16.95 11.44
N SER A 355 17.92 16.90 11.26
CA SER A 355 18.76 18.08 11.01
C SER A 355 19.43 17.92 9.65
N PHE A 356 19.52 19.01 8.90
CA PHE A 356 20.14 19.04 7.59
C PHE A 356 21.36 19.96 7.60
N SER A 357 22.50 19.42 7.21
CA SER A 357 23.74 20.18 7.02
C SER A 357 23.85 20.64 5.58
N SER A 358 24.34 21.86 5.37
CA SER A 358 24.84 22.28 4.08
C SER A 358 26.27 21.78 3.89
N ASN A 359 26.47 21.05 2.79
CA ASN A 359 27.79 20.90 2.19
C ASN A 359 27.85 21.95 1.06
N PRO A 360 28.97 22.63 0.80
CA PRO A 360 29.05 23.43 -0.41
C PRO A 360 28.93 22.48 -1.62
N ALA A 361 28.16 22.87 -2.64
CA ALA A 361 27.96 22.14 -3.89
C ALA A 361 29.20 22.32 -4.75
N ILE A 362 30.31 21.76 -4.29
CA ILE A 362 31.50 21.64 -5.10
C ILE A 362 31.25 20.46 -6.05
N ASN A 363 31.59 20.62 -7.33
CA ASN A 363 31.49 19.58 -8.35
C ASN A 363 32.56 18.50 -8.09
N TYR A 364 32.30 17.70 -7.07
CA TYR A 364 33.18 16.70 -6.53
C TYR A 364 32.87 15.34 -7.12
N THR A 365 33.60 15.06 -8.18
CA THR A 365 33.86 13.73 -8.68
C THR A 365 34.61 12.96 -7.59
N ARG A 366 33.88 12.24 -6.73
CA ARG A 366 34.49 11.46 -5.65
C ARG A 366 35.42 10.42 -6.25
N ILE A 367 36.71 10.50 -5.90
CA ILE A 367 37.70 9.52 -6.31
C ILE A 367 37.73 8.43 -5.24
N TYR A 368 37.66 7.18 -5.66
CA TYR A 368 37.85 6.02 -4.81
C TYR A 368 39.04 5.23 -5.33
N VAL A 369 39.89 4.74 -4.43
CA VAL A 369 41.06 3.94 -4.78
C VAL A 369 41.15 2.70 -3.91
N GLU A 370 41.54 1.59 -4.53
CA GLU A 370 42.03 0.42 -3.81
C GLU A 370 43.56 0.35 -3.98
N THR A 371 44.30 0.19 -2.89
CA THR A 371 45.74 -0.05 -2.96
C THR A 371 46.08 -1.54 -3.03
N ASN A 372 47.33 -1.87 -3.35
CA ASN A 372 47.86 -3.24 -3.32
C ASN A 372 47.67 -3.93 -1.95
N ASN A 373 47.51 -3.17 -0.86
CA ASN A 373 47.23 -3.69 0.48
C ASN A 373 45.72 -3.94 0.72
N SER A 374 44.88 -3.85 -0.31
CA SER A 374 43.41 -3.88 -0.25
C SER A 374 42.73 -2.83 0.62
N LEU A 375 43.48 -1.85 1.14
CA LEU A 375 42.93 -0.65 1.77
C LEU A 375 42.16 0.17 0.73
N VAL A 376 41.01 0.69 1.14
CA VAL A 376 40.22 1.61 0.32
C VAL A 376 40.35 3.01 0.88
N ALA A 377 40.74 3.96 0.03
CA ALA A 377 40.71 5.37 0.35
C ALA A 377 39.81 6.13 -0.62
N TYR A 378 39.32 7.29 -0.19
CA TYR A 378 38.54 8.19 -1.03
C TYR A 378 39.09 9.61 -0.93
N SER A 379 39.05 10.33 -2.04
CA SER A 379 39.16 11.78 -2.04
C SER A 379 37.77 12.36 -2.28
N PRO A 380 37.23 13.15 -1.33
CA PRO A 380 36.01 13.88 -1.56
C PRO A 380 36.23 15.08 -2.49
N ASP A 381 37.47 15.47 -2.80
CA ASP A 381 37.84 16.77 -3.39
C ASP A 381 38.88 16.66 -4.52
N ASN A 382 38.57 15.79 -5.49
CA ASN A 382 39.29 15.61 -6.76
C ASN A 382 40.81 15.32 -6.58
N GLY A 383 41.17 14.64 -5.50
CA GLY A 383 42.53 14.18 -5.20
C GLY A 383 43.38 15.17 -4.41
N THR A 384 42.78 16.23 -3.84
CA THR A 384 43.53 17.25 -3.05
C THR A 384 43.74 16.85 -1.59
N HIS A 385 42.75 16.18 -0.97
CA HIS A 385 42.87 15.49 0.32
C HIS A 385 42.30 14.07 0.22
N TRP A 386 42.72 13.19 1.13
CA TRP A 386 42.37 11.77 1.13
C TRP A 386 41.94 11.30 2.53
N GLY A 387 40.83 10.57 2.58
CA GLY A 387 40.36 9.84 3.76
C GLY A 387 40.49 8.32 3.54
N ALA A 388 40.85 7.59 4.60
CA ALA A 388 40.88 6.13 4.57
C ALA A 388 39.55 5.55 5.08
N MET A 389 39.10 4.43 4.50
CA MET A 389 37.99 3.62 5.00
C MET A 389 38.51 2.29 5.50
N LEU A 390 37.82 1.70 6.49
CA LEU A 390 38.19 0.40 7.03
C LEU A 390 37.81 -0.72 6.05
N SER A 391 38.81 -1.30 5.40
CA SER A 391 38.64 -2.59 4.72
C SER A 391 38.11 -3.66 5.69
N PRO A 392 37.34 -4.67 5.24
CA PRO A 392 36.80 -5.71 6.11
C PRO A 392 37.87 -6.30 7.04
N GLN A 393 37.54 -6.43 8.33
CA GLN A 393 38.54 -6.71 9.37
C GLN A 393 39.30 -8.03 9.13
N GLY A 394 40.58 -8.02 9.49
CA GLY A 394 41.54 -9.06 9.11
C GLY A 394 41.22 -10.46 9.61
N GLY A 395 40.58 -11.27 8.75
CA GLY A 395 40.42 -12.72 8.89
C GLY A 395 40.77 -13.50 7.61
N TRP A 396 41.26 -12.82 6.58
CA TRP A 396 41.32 -13.29 5.20
C TRP A 396 42.70 -13.04 4.58
N ASN A 397 43.67 -13.91 4.88
CA ASN A 397 44.96 -13.93 4.21
C ASN A 397 44.80 -14.61 2.84
N TRP A 398 44.87 -13.83 1.75
CA TRP A 398 44.75 -14.33 0.38
C TRP A 398 45.87 -13.76 -0.51
N ASP A 399 46.30 -14.53 -1.50
CA ASP A 399 47.14 -14.04 -2.59
C ASP A 399 46.28 -13.27 -3.60
N HIS A 400 46.61 -11.99 -3.86
CA HIS A 400 45.84 -11.12 -4.75
C HIS A 400 46.07 -11.44 -6.23
N TYR A 401 44.98 -11.71 -6.97
CA TYR A 401 45.01 -11.84 -8.44
C TYR A 401 44.28 -10.69 -9.16
N THR A 402 43.20 -10.12 -8.58
CA THR A 402 42.46 -8.98 -9.14
C THR A 402 41.97 -8.02 -8.05
N SER A 403 42.33 -6.74 -8.16
CA SER A 403 41.78 -5.64 -7.37
C SER A 403 41.00 -4.70 -8.29
N ALA A 404 39.68 -4.68 -8.13
CA ALA A 404 38.80 -3.75 -8.84
C ALA A 404 37.78 -3.15 -7.87
N ILE A 405 37.57 -1.84 -7.97
CA ILE A 405 36.57 -1.10 -7.21
C ILE A 405 35.66 -0.29 -8.15
N ALA A 406 34.38 -0.22 -7.86
CA ALA A 406 33.43 0.67 -8.53
C ALA A 406 32.37 1.17 -7.53
N VAL A 407 31.78 2.34 -7.77
CA VAL A 407 30.80 2.94 -6.85
C VAL A 407 29.62 3.50 -7.64
N THR A 408 28.42 3.03 -7.36
CA THR A 408 27.18 3.50 -8.00
C THR A 408 26.72 4.86 -7.44
N ALA A 409 25.82 5.53 -8.16
CA ALA A 409 25.33 6.87 -7.82
C ALA A 409 24.50 6.91 -6.51
N ASP A 410 23.93 5.78 -6.09
CA ASP A 410 23.31 5.60 -4.76
C ASP A 410 24.33 5.53 -3.60
N GLY A 411 25.64 5.46 -3.90
CA GLY A 411 26.72 5.33 -2.93
C GLY A 411 27.18 3.90 -2.65
N THR A 412 26.54 2.88 -3.23
CA THR A 412 26.97 1.48 -3.03
C THR A 412 28.36 1.25 -3.64
N MET A 413 29.30 0.82 -2.81
CA MET A 413 30.65 0.43 -3.22
C MET A 413 30.67 -1.06 -3.54
N TYR A 414 31.33 -1.43 -4.64
CA TYR A 414 31.53 -2.80 -5.10
C TYR A 414 33.02 -3.10 -5.22
N LYS A 415 33.43 -4.30 -4.81
CA LYS A 415 34.84 -4.72 -4.80
C LYS A 415 35.01 -6.22 -5.12
N THR A 416 36.14 -6.59 -5.71
CA THR A 416 36.55 -7.99 -5.92
C THR A 416 37.15 -8.63 -4.66
N THR A 417 36.93 -9.94 -4.48
CA THR A 417 37.65 -10.76 -3.48
C THR A 417 38.21 -12.03 -4.13
N GLY A 418 39.43 -12.40 -3.75
CA GLY A 418 39.99 -13.71 -4.05
C GLY A 418 39.58 -14.74 -3.00
N VAL A 419 39.51 -16.02 -3.40
CA VAL A 419 39.39 -17.16 -2.49
C VAL A 419 40.46 -18.17 -2.89
N GLN A 420 41.49 -18.34 -2.05
CA GLN A 420 42.53 -19.36 -2.29
C GLN A 420 41.92 -20.74 -2.03
N GLY A 421 41.87 -21.58 -3.07
CA GLY A 421 41.40 -22.96 -2.94
C GLY A 421 42.41 -23.82 -2.17
N ASN A 422 42.09 -24.19 -0.93
CA ASN A 422 42.77 -25.30 -0.27
C ASN A 422 42.58 -26.57 -1.12
N SER A 423 43.66 -27.31 -1.41
CA SER A 423 43.76 -28.27 -2.52
C SER A 423 42.94 -29.57 -2.35
N THR A 424 41.96 -29.58 -1.47
CA THR A 424 40.99 -30.67 -1.22
C THR A 424 39.55 -30.30 -1.60
N VAL A 425 39.29 -29.06 -2.04
CA VAL A 425 38.01 -28.63 -2.63
C VAL A 425 38.31 -27.85 -3.91
N GLY A 426 37.72 -28.26 -5.03
CA GLY A 426 38.01 -27.69 -6.35
C GLY A 426 37.41 -26.30 -6.57
N ASN A 427 38.11 -25.47 -7.34
CA ASN A 427 37.69 -24.18 -7.91
C ASN A 427 37.07 -23.17 -6.91
N GLY A 428 37.92 -22.36 -6.27
CA GLY A 428 37.46 -21.15 -5.57
C GLY A 428 37.01 -20.09 -6.57
N THR A 429 35.75 -19.68 -6.52
CA THR A 429 35.23 -18.53 -7.27
C THR A 429 35.67 -17.22 -6.61
N ALA A 430 36.13 -16.26 -7.42
CA ALA A 430 36.35 -14.89 -6.94
C ALA A 430 35.00 -14.22 -6.71
N THR A 431 34.70 -13.80 -5.47
CA THR A 431 33.37 -13.28 -5.14
C THR A 431 33.31 -11.76 -5.24
N LEU A 432 32.24 -11.26 -5.85
CA LEU A 432 31.90 -9.85 -5.83
C LEU A 432 31.27 -9.51 -4.48
N ILE A 433 31.81 -8.52 -3.78
CA ILE A 433 31.25 -7.98 -2.54
C ILE A 433 30.75 -6.56 -2.75
N TYR A 434 29.79 -6.14 -1.93
CA TYR A 434 29.25 -4.78 -1.91
C TYR A 434 29.10 -4.24 -0.48
N SER A 435 29.09 -2.92 -0.34
CA SER A 435 28.87 -2.21 0.92
C SER A 435 28.22 -0.85 0.69
N SER A 436 27.28 -0.46 1.56
CA SER A 436 26.62 0.84 1.55
C SER A 436 27.18 1.83 2.57
N ASP A 437 27.99 1.38 3.53
CA ASP A 437 28.60 2.19 4.59
C ASP A 437 30.15 2.21 4.53
N GLY A 438 30.75 1.28 3.78
CA GLY A 438 32.20 1.10 3.65
C GLY A 438 32.82 0.16 4.68
N GLU A 439 32.09 -0.20 5.74
CA GLU A 439 32.58 -1.00 6.87
C GLU A 439 32.00 -2.43 6.84
N ASN A 440 30.70 -2.57 6.54
CA ASN A 440 29.99 -3.84 6.46
C ASN A 440 29.89 -4.29 5.00
N TRP A 441 30.53 -5.40 4.68
CA TRP A 441 30.63 -5.94 3.31
C TRP A 441 29.86 -7.25 3.16
N PHE A 442 29.03 -7.33 2.12
CA PHE A 442 28.13 -8.44 1.83
C PHE A 442 28.49 -9.08 0.49
N GLN A 443 28.37 -10.41 0.38
CA GLN A 443 28.57 -11.12 -0.89
C GLN A 443 27.36 -10.92 -1.82
N VAL A 444 27.62 -10.69 -3.11
CA VAL A 444 26.57 -10.69 -4.14
C VAL A 444 26.16 -12.13 -4.46
N ALA A 445 24.94 -12.50 -4.11
CA ALA A 445 24.51 -13.91 -4.06
C ALA A 445 24.37 -14.60 -5.42
N ASN A 446 23.94 -13.88 -6.47
CA ASN A 446 23.49 -14.47 -7.75
C ASN A 446 24.38 -14.12 -8.95
N PHE A 447 25.68 -13.86 -8.76
CA PHE A 447 26.57 -13.62 -9.92
C PHE A 447 26.58 -14.85 -10.87
N PRO A 448 26.47 -14.69 -12.21
CA PRO A 448 26.34 -15.82 -13.16
C PRO A 448 27.64 -16.62 -13.26
N THR A 449 27.85 -17.53 -12.31
CA THR A 449 29.22 -17.76 -11.82
C THR A 449 30.06 -18.66 -12.70
N ASN A 450 29.53 -19.73 -13.30
CA ASN A 450 30.18 -20.61 -14.29
C ASN A 450 31.66 -21.02 -14.03
N ASN A 451 32.13 -20.98 -12.77
CA ASN A 451 33.56 -21.06 -12.38
C ASN A 451 34.46 -19.98 -13.02
N ASP A 452 33.89 -18.83 -13.36
CA ASP A 452 34.55 -17.62 -13.84
C ASP A 452 34.87 -16.66 -12.66
N TRP A 453 35.78 -15.72 -12.88
CA TRP A 453 36.39 -14.87 -11.87
C TRP A 453 36.46 -13.41 -12.33
N VAL A 454 35.99 -12.49 -11.49
CA VAL A 454 35.86 -11.07 -11.84
C VAL A 454 37.24 -10.42 -12.02
N GLN A 455 37.42 -9.76 -13.18
CA GLN A 455 38.63 -9.03 -13.56
C GLN A 455 38.51 -7.54 -13.27
N SER A 456 37.40 -6.94 -13.69
CA SER A 456 37.23 -5.50 -13.75
C SER A 456 35.80 -5.10 -13.40
N LEU A 457 35.67 -3.93 -12.80
CA LEU A 457 34.41 -3.31 -12.39
C LEU A 457 34.35 -1.89 -12.93
N PHE A 458 33.15 -1.45 -13.32
CA PHE A 458 32.85 -0.07 -13.69
C PHE A 458 31.41 0.24 -13.32
N ALA A 459 31.08 1.50 -13.01
CA ALA A 459 29.72 1.89 -12.63
C ALA A 459 29.30 3.21 -13.29
N VAL A 460 28.04 3.24 -13.77
CA VAL A 460 27.39 4.40 -14.37
C VAL A 460 25.95 4.46 -13.84
N GLY A 461 25.59 5.59 -13.22
CA GLY A 461 24.33 5.70 -12.48
C GLY A 461 24.24 4.61 -11.41
N ASN A 462 23.11 3.90 -11.36
CA ASN A 462 22.94 2.72 -10.48
C ASN A 462 23.34 1.39 -11.15
N THR A 463 23.96 1.42 -12.34
CA THR A 463 24.35 0.19 -13.05
C THR A 463 25.82 -0.12 -12.82
N LEU A 464 26.10 -1.33 -12.32
CA LEU A 464 27.42 -1.94 -12.23
C LEU A 464 27.68 -2.81 -13.47
N TYR A 465 28.86 -2.68 -14.05
CA TYR A 465 29.40 -3.49 -15.15
C TYR A 465 30.57 -4.33 -14.64
N VAL A 466 30.66 -5.58 -15.10
CA VAL A 466 31.58 -6.60 -14.59
C VAL A 466 32.21 -7.36 -15.75
N GLY A 467 33.53 -7.22 -15.91
CA GLY A 467 34.32 -8.02 -16.85
C GLY A 467 34.87 -9.29 -16.20
N THR A 468 34.84 -10.42 -16.92
CA THR A 468 35.19 -11.75 -16.38
C THR A 468 36.46 -12.36 -16.98
N GLY A 469 36.97 -13.41 -16.34
CA GLY A 469 38.19 -14.10 -16.71
C GLY A 469 38.06 -14.95 -17.97
N ASN A 470 36.88 -15.50 -18.26
CA ASN A 470 36.62 -16.20 -19.53
C ASN A 470 36.17 -15.25 -20.65
N GLY A 471 36.37 -13.94 -20.52
CA GLY A 471 36.08 -12.98 -21.60
C GLY A 471 34.61 -12.62 -21.77
N TYR A 472 33.79 -12.67 -20.71
CA TYR A 472 32.42 -12.18 -20.73
C TYR A 472 32.29 -10.79 -20.07
N VAL A 473 31.20 -10.10 -20.37
CA VAL A 473 30.80 -8.86 -19.69
C VAL A 473 29.34 -8.97 -19.27
N TYR A 474 29.09 -8.76 -17.98
CA TYR A 474 27.76 -8.70 -17.38
C TYR A 474 27.50 -7.32 -16.79
N TYR A 475 26.23 -6.99 -16.54
CA TYR A 475 25.83 -5.81 -15.79
C TYR A 475 24.58 -6.06 -14.93
N THR A 476 24.42 -5.24 -13.89
CA THR A 476 23.26 -5.24 -12.99
C THR A 476 22.94 -3.83 -12.52
N SER A 477 21.65 -3.50 -12.45
CA SER A 477 21.11 -2.30 -11.82
C SER A 477 20.26 -2.62 -10.58
N THR A 478 20.29 -3.88 -10.14
CA THR A 478 19.44 -4.46 -9.09
C THR A 478 20.29 -5.08 -7.97
N HIS A 479 21.48 -4.50 -7.73
CA HIS A 479 22.45 -4.94 -6.72
C HIS A 479 22.82 -6.44 -6.85
N GLY A 480 22.79 -6.96 -8.08
CA GLY A 480 23.09 -8.35 -8.40
C GLY A 480 21.97 -9.36 -8.15
N ILE A 481 20.73 -8.91 -7.91
CA ILE A 481 19.54 -9.78 -7.90
C ILE A 481 19.29 -10.35 -9.30
N THR A 482 19.37 -9.51 -10.33
CA THR A 482 19.31 -9.88 -11.74
C THR A 482 20.56 -9.40 -12.48
N TRP A 483 20.96 -10.17 -13.49
CA TRP A 483 22.14 -9.91 -14.32
C TRP A 483 21.78 -9.95 -15.80
N LEU A 484 22.38 -9.03 -16.56
CA LEU A 484 22.16 -8.88 -18.00
C LEU A 484 23.50 -8.80 -18.75
N PRO A 485 23.54 -9.11 -20.06
CA PRO A 485 22.52 -9.90 -20.75
C PRO A 485 22.45 -11.32 -20.15
N SER A 486 21.30 -11.97 -20.23
CA SER A 486 21.11 -13.34 -19.70
C SER A 486 21.97 -14.38 -20.43
N SER A 487 22.28 -14.11 -21.70
CA SER A 487 23.24 -14.85 -22.52
C SER A 487 24.23 -13.86 -23.16
N PRO A 488 25.37 -13.56 -22.52
CA PRO A 488 26.39 -12.67 -23.11
C PRO A 488 27.13 -13.33 -24.27
N ALA A 489 27.53 -12.52 -25.24
CA ALA A 489 28.58 -12.92 -26.17
C ALA A 489 29.94 -12.90 -25.45
N GLN A 490 30.75 -13.94 -25.69
CA GLN A 490 32.16 -13.91 -25.34
C GLN A 490 32.88 -12.89 -26.23
N ILE A 491 33.91 -12.23 -25.70
CA ILE A 491 34.79 -11.37 -26.48
C ILE A 491 35.63 -12.22 -27.45
N PRO A 492 35.90 -11.77 -28.70
CA PRO A 492 36.42 -12.63 -29.77
C PRO A 492 37.83 -13.21 -29.60
N ASP A 493 38.63 -12.76 -28.63
CA ASP A 493 39.91 -13.41 -28.28
C ASP A 493 39.78 -14.45 -27.15
N SER A 494 38.61 -14.55 -26.52
CA SER A 494 38.30 -15.41 -25.37
C SER A 494 39.21 -15.20 -24.14
N THR A 495 39.90 -14.05 -24.02
CA THR A 495 40.82 -13.75 -22.90
C THR A 495 40.18 -12.87 -21.80
N PRO A 496 40.75 -12.82 -20.58
CA PRO A 496 40.21 -12.04 -19.47
C PRO A 496 39.96 -10.56 -19.77
N VAL A 497 38.79 -10.04 -19.37
CA VAL A 497 38.38 -8.63 -19.54
C VAL A 497 39.02 -7.73 -18.48
N LYS A 498 40.31 -7.43 -18.62
CA LYS A 498 41.10 -6.65 -17.65
C LYS A 498 40.62 -5.22 -17.43
N ALA A 499 39.89 -4.63 -18.38
CA ALA A 499 39.26 -3.33 -18.21
C ALA A 499 37.90 -3.26 -18.92
N ILE A 500 36.94 -2.54 -18.34
CA ILE A 500 35.63 -2.27 -18.93
C ILE A 500 35.24 -0.82 -18.64
N VAL A 501 34.76 -0.09 -19.65
CA VAL A 501 34.15 1.25 -19.51
C VAL A 501 32.95 1.40 -20.44
N VAL A 502 32.06 2.35 -20.14
CA VAL A 502 30.90 2.70 -20.98
C VAL A 502 30.88 4.21 -21.19
N ASP A 503 30.72 4.67 -22.43
CA ASP A 503 30.67 6.10 -22.79
C ASP A 503 29.27 6.70 -22.67
N MET A 504 29.18 8.04 -22.79
CA MET A 504 27.93 8.79 -22.71
C MET A 504 26.91 8.45 -23.82
N ASN A 505 27.33 7.77 -24.90
CA ASN A 505 26.47 7.33 -25.99
C ASN A 505 26.02 5.86 -25.81
N GLY A 506 26.42 5.21 -24.71
CA GLY A 506 26.12 3.81 -24.43
C GLY A 506 27.00 2.79 -25.17
N ASN A 507 28.17 3.19 -25.70
CA ASN A 507 29.14 2.21 -26.21
C ASN A 507 30.00 1.67 -25.06
N TYR A 508 30.16 0.36 -25.04
CA TYR A 508 30.92 -0.40 -24.05
C TYR A 508 32.30 -0.68 -24.66
N TYR A 509 33.39 -0.44 -23.94
CA TYR A 509 34.76 -0.73 -24.40
C TYR A 509 35.44 -1.67 -23.40
N ALA A 510 35.84 -2.83 -23.89
CA ALA A 510 36.43 -3.91 -23.12
C ALA A 510 37.89 -4.13 -23.54
N GLY A 511 38.81 -3.90 -22.60
CA GLY A 511 40.24 -4.15 -22.77
C GLY A 511 40.60 -5.54 -22.26
N THR A 512 41.34 -6.31 -23.06
CA THR A 512 41.59 -7.73 -22.81
C THR A 512 43.04 -8.01 -22.39
N GLU A 513 43.27 -9.17 -21.77
CA GLU A 513 44.62 -9.67 -21.48
C GLU A 513 45.40 -10.01 -22.77
N GLY A 514 44.69 -10.38 -23.85
CA GLY A 514 45.25 -10.51 -25.20
C GLY A 514 45.82 -9.20 -25.78
N GLY A 515 45.58 -8.06 -25.13
CA GLY A 515 46.13 -6.76 -25.52
C GLY A 515 45.34 -6.05 -26.62
N ALA A 516 44.06 -6.40 -26.77
CA ALA A 516 43.13 -5.75 -27.68
C ALA A 516 42.02 -5.02 -26.91
N ILE A 517 41.48 -3.98 -27.53
CA ILE A 517 40.25 -3.32 -27.11
C ILE A 517 39.15 -3.68 -28.10
N TYR A 518 38.07 -4.23 -27.56
CA TYR A 518 36.82 -4.49 -28.25
C TYR A 518 35.76 -3.48 -27.81
N TYR A 519 34.75 -3.26 -28.65
CA TYR A 519 33.59 -2.45 -28.32
C TYR A 519 32.27 -3.16 -28.62
N SER A 520 31.24 -2.80 -27.86
CA SER A 520 29.84 -3.21 -28.06
C SER A 520 29.00 -1.94 -28.11
N ASN A 521 28.16 -1.80 -29.14
CA ASN A 521 27.10 -0.80 -29.23
C ASN A 521 25.71 -1.43 -28.96
N ASN A 522 25.69 -2.56 -28.26
CA ASN A 522 24.50 -3.37 -28.01
C ASN A 522 24.50 -4.08 -26.64
N SER A 523 25.02 -3.41 -25.61
CA SER A 523 24.98 -3.86 -24.22
C SER A 523 25.55 -5.28 -23.98
N GLY A 524 26.68 -5.59 -24.63
CA GLY A 524 27.41 -6.84 -24.47
C GLY A 524 26.88 -8.03 -25.29
N GLN A 525 25.91 -7.82 -26.17
CA GLN A 525 25.33 -8.88 -27.02
C GLN A 525 26.21 -9.25 -28.22
N SER A 526 27.12 -8.38 -28.67
CA SER A 526 28.18 -8.74 -29.65
C SER A 526 29.35 -7.76 -29.59
N TRP A 527 30.57 -8.25 -29.81
CA TRP A 527 31.81 -7.49 -29.66
C TRP A 527 32.59 -7.36 -30.96
N ASN A 528 33.00 -6.15 -31.29
CA ASN A 528 33.82 -5.81 -32.46
C ASN A 528 35.18 -5.28 -32.02
N ALA A 529 36.27 -5.62 -32.72
CA ALA A 529 37.58 -5.04 -32.41
C ALA A 529 37.63 -3.56 -32.83
N LEU A 530 38.27 -2.69 -32.04
CA LEU A 530 38.61 -1.34 -32.52
C LEU A 530 39.55 -1.43 -33.72
N MET A 531 39.30 -0.61 -34.74
CA MET A 531 40.09 -0.57 -35.98
C MET A 531 41.56 -0.23 -35.73
N ASN A 532 41.82 0.69 -34.79
CA ASN A 532 43.15 1.07 -34.35
C ASN A 532 43.32 0.69 -32.87
N GLN A 533 44.33 -0.13 -32.58
CA GLN A 533 44.67 -0.60 -31.23
C GLN A 533 45.79 0.24 -30.60
N PRO A 534 45.93 0.29 -29.26
CA PRO A 534 47.00 1.03 -28.59
C PRO A 534 48.40 0.61 -29.06
N ALA A 535 49.30 1.59 -29.20
CA ALA A 535 50.64 1.36 -29.71
C ALA A 535 51.55 0.70 -28.66
N GLY A 536 52.33 -0.30 -29.05
CA GLY A 536 53.25 -1.04 -28.16
C GLY A 536 52.68 -2.34 -27.58
N GLY A 537 51.36 -2.57 -27.70
CA GLY A 537 50.70 -3.82 -27.33
C GLY A 537 50.85 -4.19 -25.85
N GLY A 538 50.64 -5.49 -25.56
CA GLY A 538 50.56 -6.00 -24.18
C GLY A 538 49.17 -5.84 -23.59
N SER A 539 48.91 -6.55 -22.49
CA SER A 539 47.60 -6.61 -21.80
C SER A 539 47.05 -5.21 -21.49
N ILE A 540 45.76 -4.98 -21.73
CA ILE A 540 45.10 -3.70 -21.48
C ILE A 540 44.77 -3.58 -19.99
N SER A 541 45.72 -3.08 -19.20
CA SER A 541 45.62 -3.02 -17.73
C SER A 541 44.67 -1.95 -17.21
N GLY A 542 44.16 -1.06 -18.06
CA GLY A 542 43.16 -0.07 -17.66
C GLY A 542 42.58 0.71 -18.84
N LEU A 543 41.31 1.11 -18.73
CA LEU A 543 40.60 1.98 -19.66
C LEU A 543 39.89 3.09 -18.89
N ALA A 544 39.78 4.27 -19.51
CA ALA A 544 38.95 5.37 -19.05
C ALA A 544 38.32 6.07 -20.26
N VAL A 545 37.18 6.73 -20.10
CA VAL A 545 36.53 7.52 -21.16
C VAL A 545 36.06 8.86 -20.61
N ASP A 546 36.34 9.95 -21.35
CA ASP A 546 35.91 11.30 -20.96
C ASP A 546 34.53 11.67 -21.52
N THR A 547 33.99 12.81 -21.06
CA THR A 547 32.66 13.29 -21.50
C THR A 547 32.62 13.79 -22.94
N ALA A 548 33.73 13.74 -23.68
CA ALA A 548 33.80 14.00 -25.12
C ALA A 548 33.95 12.70 -25.95
N GLY A 549 33.96 11.53 -25.29
CA GLY A 549 34.15 10.22 -25.96
C GLY A 549 35.61 9.91 -26.32
N THR A 550 36.58 10.63 -25.75
CA THR A 550 37.99 10.21 -25.85
C THR A 550 38.20 8.98 -24.99
N LEU A 551 38.68 7.90 -25.60
CA LEU A 551 39.08 6.69 -24.89
C LEU A 551 40.56 6.81 -24.51
N TYR A 552 40.87 6.50 -23.25
CA TYR A 552 42.20 6.49 -22.66
C TYR A 552 42.56 5.06 -22.26
N ALA A 553 43.82 4.66 -22.45
CA ALA A 553 44.27 3.29 -22.20
C ALA A 553 45.64 3.23 -21.51
N LEU A 554 45.78 2.21 -20.66
CA LEU A 554 47.05 1.69 -20.16
C LEU A 554 47.27 0.30 -20.76
N THR A 555 48.48 0.02 -21.25
CA THR A 555 48.93 -1.35 -21.53
C THR A 555 50.10 -1.72 -20.63
N SER A 556 50.33 -3.02 -20.44
CA SER A 556 51.47 -3.55 -19.67
C SER A 556 52.83 -3.03 -20.15
N ASN A 557 52.92 -2.58 -21.41
CA ASN A 557 54.15 -2.12 -22.06
C ASN A 557 54.26 -0.58 -22.10
N THR A 558 53.22 0.14 -21.68
CA THR A 558 53.08 1.60 -21.82
C THR A 558 52.79 2.31 -20.50
N THR A 559 53.00 1.64 -19.36
CA THR A 559 52.69 2.15 -18.00
C THR A 559 53.33 3.50 -17.67
N THR A 560 54.46 3.89 -18.28
CA THR A 560 55.05 5.23 -18.09
C THR A 560 54.56 6.28 -19.09
N GLN A 561 53.88 5.90 -20.17
CA GLN A 561 53.28 6.78 -21.18
C GLN A 561 51.88 6.30 -21.56
N PRO A 562 50.86 6.60 -20.72
CA PRO A 562 49.46 6.35 -21.04
C PRO A 562 49.07 6.90 -22.42
N GLN A 563 48.07 6.30 -23.08
CA GLN A 563 47.65 6.70 -24.43
C GLN A 563 46.18 7.13 -24.48
N TYR A 564 45.80 7.92 -25.50
CA TYR A 564 44.42 8.28 -25.78
C TYR A 564 44.07 8.26 -27.27
N ASN A 565 42.78 8.13 -27.58
CA ASN A 565 42.21 8.24 -28.92
C ASN A 565 40.88 9.01 -28.84
N SER A 566 40.79 10.18 -29.47
CA SER A 566 39.61 11.05 -29.39
C SER A 566 38.48 10.71 -30.36
N THR A 567 38.66 9.73 -31.26
CA THR A 567 37.59 9.19 -32.11
C THR A 567 37.77 7.67 -32.29
N PRO A 568 37.60 6.88 -31.21
CA PRO A 568 38.01 5.47 -31.17
C PRO A 568 37.21 4.57 -32.14
N LEU A 569 35.96 4.91 -32.43
CA LEU A 569 35.06 4.16 -33.33
C LEU A 569 35.25 4.48 -34.83
N THR A 570 36.20 5.33 -35.19
CA THR A 570 36.46 5.74 -36.59
C THR A 570 37.95 5.66 -36.92
N THR A 571 38.46 6.48 -37.85
CA THR A 571 39.87 6.52 -38.25
C THR A 571 40.81 7.16 -37.22
N GLY A 572 40.35 7.38 -35.98
CA GLY A 572 41.15 7.97 -34.90
C GLY A 572 42.35 7.11 -34.55
N THR A 573 43.52 7.74 -34.40
CA THR A 573 44.77 7.08 -34.02
C THR A 573 45.11 7.32 -32.55
N TRP A 574 45.84 6.38 -31.95
CA TRP A 574 46.31 6.50 -30.57
C TRP A 574 47.48 7.47 -30.47
N GLN A 575 47.44 8.33 -29.45
CA GLN A 575 48.43 9.36 -29.16
C GLN A 575 48.96 9.15 -27.73
N SER A 576 50.28 9.19 -27.56
CA SER A 576 50.93 9.04 -26.25
C SER A 576 50.90 10.34 -25.47
N MET A 577 50.61 10.24 -24.17
CA MET A 577 50.74 11.33 -23.21
C MET A 577 52.22 11.54 -22.82
N SER A 578 52.49 12.69 -22.19
CA SER A 578 53.81 12.99 -21.60
C SER A 578 54.16 11.96 -20.53
N ALA A 579 55.44 11.57 -20.50
CA ALA A 579 55.89 10.48 -19.64
C ALA A 579 55.74 10.81 -18.15
N LEU A 580 55.20 9.85 -17.40
CA LEU A 580 55.15 9.85 -15.94
C LEU A 580 56.53 9.49 -15.37
N ASN A 581 56.82 9.98 -14.16
CA ASN A 581 58.01 9.66 -13.39
C ASN A 581 57.92 8.33 -12.60
N THR A 582 56.85 7.56 -12.82
CA THR A 582 56.45 6.35 -12.10
C THR A 582 55.52 5.52 -13.00
N ASN A 583 55.29 4.25 -12.69
CA ASN A 583 54.38 3.41 -13.46
C ASN A 583 52.92 3.71 -13.11
N ALA A 584 52.11 3.98 -14.13
CA ALA A 584 50.65 3.89 -14.06
C ALA A 584 50.23 2.44 -13.83
N MET A 585 49.34 2.24 -12.85
CA MET A 585 48.75 0.95 -12.49
C MET A 585 47.26 0.91 -12.85
N SER A 586 46.57 2.05 -12.72
CA SER A 586 45.13 2.20 -12.95
C SER A 586 44.82 3.58 -13.54
N ILE A 587 43.71 3.71 -14.28
CA ILE A 587 43.30 4.96 -14.95
C ILE A 587 41.78 5.14 -14.82
N ALA A 588 41.34 6.39 -14.63
CA ALA A 588 39.94 6.78 -14.63
C ALA A 588 39.78 8.20 -15.20
N ALA A 589 38.58 8.60 -15.61
CA ALA A 589 38.32 9.93 -16.13
C ALA A 589 36.96 10.45 -15.65
N SER A 590 36.82 11.77 -15.50
CA SER A 590 35.53 12.42 -15.27
C SER A 590 35.55 13.88 -15.73
N GLY A 591 34.46 14.33 -16.34
CA GLY A 591 34.48 15.55 -17.15
C GLY A 591 35.54 15.44 -18.26
N ASN A 592 36.44 16.41 -18.32
CA ASN A 592 37.66 16.42 -19.15
C ASN A 592 38.94 16.23 -18.30
N VAL A 593 38.83 15.63 -17.10
CA VAL A 593 39.98 15.34 -16.22
C VAL A 593 40.24 13.84 -16.22
N VAL A 594 41.49 13.46 -16.44
CA VAL A 594 41.96 12.06 -16.38
C VAL A 594 42.86 11.90 -15.15
N TYR A 595 42.61 10.85 -14.39
CA TYR A 595 43.32 10.48 -13.17
C TYR A 595 44.05 9.15 -13.39
N VAL A 596 45.27 9.03 -12.87
CA VAL A 596 46.13 7.85 -12.99
C VAL A 596 46.64 7.46 -11.62
N GLY A 597 46.29 6.26 -11.17
CA GLY A 597 46.83 5.64 -9.97
C GLY A 597 48.19 5.03 -10.27
N THR A 598 49.18 5.27 -9.39
CA THR A 598 50.58 4.89 -9.65
C THR A 598 51.09 3.82 -8.70
N SER A 599 52.20 3.18 -9.09
CA SER A 599 52.98 2.26 -8.24
C SER A 599 53.56 2.90 -6.97
N SER A 600 53.51 4.24 -6.84
CA SER A 600 54.15 5.03 -5.78
C SER A 600 53.14 5.75 -4.86
N THR A 601 51.98 5.14 -4.61
CA THR A 601 50.81 5.66 -3.85
C THR A 601 50.20 6.97 -4.33
N SER A 602 50.80 7.68 -5.29
CA SER A 602 50.23 8.92 -5.81
C SER A 602 49.14 8.65 -6.85
N VAL A 603 48.11 9.49 -6.80
CA VAL A 603 47.20 9.71 -7.93
C VAL A 603 47.69 10.96 -8.66
N MET A 604 48.09 10.76 -9.90
CA MET A 604 48.40 11.83 -10.85
C MET A 604 47.13 12.21 -11.60
N TYR A 605 47.04 13.45 -12.09
CA TYR A 605 45.91 13.91 -12.90
C TYR A 605 46.32 14.94 -13.95
N THR A 606 45.51 15.02 -15.01
CA THR A 606 45.68 15.92 -16.15
C THR A 606 44.32 16.39 -16.66
N SER A 607 44.26 17.60 -17.21
CA SER A 607 43.08 18.17 -17.88
C SER A 607 43.37 18.67 -19.31
N ASP A 608 44.59 18.42 -19.81
CA ASP A 608 45.09 18.87 -21.12
C ASP A 608 45.45 17.68 -22.05
N LYS A 609 44.88 16.51 -21.76
CA LYS A 609 45.18 15.21 -22.39
C LYS A 609 46.63 14.76 -22.19
N GLY A 610 47.18 14.98 -20.99
CA GLY A 610 48.49 14.49 -20.59
C GLY A 610 49.66 15.28 -21.17
N GLN A 611 49.47 16.55 -21.50
CA GLN A 611 50.58 17.47 -21.78
C GLN A 611 51.24 17.92 -20.47
N THR A 612 50.46 18.11 -19.40
CA THR A 612 50.94 18.33 -18.04
C THR A 612 50.27 17.38 -17.05
N TRP A 613 50.99 17.11 -15.96
CA TRP A 613 50.55 16.24 -14.86
C TRP A 613 50.77 16.94 -13.52
N ALA A 614 49.76 16.92 -12.66
CA ALA A 614 49.85 17.21 -11.23
C ALA A 614 49.50 15.95 -10.43
N GLY A 615 49.67 15.94 -9.11
CA GLY A 615 49.30 14.77 -8.29
C GLY A 615 49.72 14.85 -6.84
N ASN A 616 49.07 14.03 -6.00
CA ASN A 616 49.29 13.94 -4.56
C ASN A 616 49.39 12.46 -4.12
N SER A 617 50.09 12.18 -3.02
CA SER A 617 50.10 10.86 -2.38
C SER A 617 48.75 10.58 -1.69
N VAL A 618 48.19 9.39 -1.90
CA VAL A 618 46.95 8.93 -1.25
C VAL A 618 47.20 8.54 0.21
N LEU A 619 48.17 7.65 0.43
CA LEU A 619 48.56 7.11 1.74
C LEU A 619 50.09 7.10 1.88
N SER A 620 50.56 7.04 3.13
CA SER A 620 51.98 7.04 3.51
C SER A 620 52.61 5.65 3.58
N ASP A 621 51.92 4.59 3.15
CA ASP A 621 52.29 3.18 3.38
C ASP A 621 53.07 2.52 2.21
N ASN A 622 53.38 3.28 1.16
CA ASN A 622 54.01 2.81 -0.09
C ASN A 622 53.23 1.73 -0.87
N SER A 623 51.94 1.51 -0.60
CA SER A 623 51.11 0.58 -1.38
C SER A 623 50.56 1.23 -2.66
N GLY A 624 51.00 0.73 -3.82
CA GLY A 624 50.59 1.23 -5.14
C GLY A 624 49.08 1.20 -5.35
N VAL A 625 48.55 2.11 -6.18
CA VAL A 625 47.11 2.27 -6.45
C VAL A 625 46.66 1.23 -7.47
N ALA A 626 46.31 0.04 -6.97
CA ALA A 626 45.88 -1.12 -7.76
C ALA A 626 44.64 -0.84 -8.60
N SER A 627 43.66 -0.14 -8.01
CA SER A 627 42.42 0.23 -8.68
C SER A 627 42.04 1.68 -8.38
N LEU A 628 41.39 2.33 -9.35
CA LEU A 628 41.01 3.73 -9.32
C LEU A 628 39.65 3.87 -9.99
N PHE A 629 38.68 4.43 -9.27
CA PHE A 629 37.35 4.74 -9.76
C PHE A 629 37.00 6.20 -9.47
N VAL A 630 36.29 6.86 -10.37
CA VAL A 630 35.85 8.25 -10.20
C VAL A 630 34.35 8.30 -10.45
N ASN A 631 33.58 8.66 -9.42
CA ASN A 631 32.13 8.74 -9.53
C ASN A 631 31.74 9.97 -10.39
N GLN A 632 31.04 9.72 -11.50
CA GLN A 632 30.60 10.72 -12.46
C GLN A 632 29.47 11.58 -11.86
N ALA A 633 29.85 12.66 -11.18
CA ALA A 633 28.93 13.54 -10.45
C ALA A 633 28.06 14.47 -11.33
N SER A 634 27.52 13.94 -12.43
CA SER A 634 26.57 14.67 -13.30
C SER A 634 25.73 13.71 -14.17
N SER A 635 24.43 13.60 -13.83
CA SER A 635 23.31 13.30 -14.75
C SER A 635 23.62 12.47 -16.01
N LEU A 636 24.18 11.28 -15.84
CA LEU A 636 24.05 10.24 -16.87
C LEU A 636 22.62 9.74 -16.81
N SER A 637 21.93 9.79 -17.95
CA SER A 637 20.53 9.39 -18.08
C SER A 637 20.38 8.08 -18.86
N PRO A 638 20.86 6.92 -18.36
CA PRO A 638 20.48 5.63 -18.91
C PRO A 638 19.02 5.35 -18.52
N LEU A 639 18.08 5.95 -19.24
CA LEU A 639 16.79 5.30 -19.44
C LEU A 639 17.08 4.07 -20.31
N PHE A 640 17.12 2.90 -19.66
CA PHE A 640 17.19 1.63 -20.34
C PHE A 640 15.99 1.53 -21.27
N VAL A 641 16.22 1.06 -22.48
CA VAL A 641 15.21 0.89 -23.51
C VAL A 641 15.35 -0.51 -24.04
N GLU A 642 14.25 -1.25 -24.10
CA GLU A 642 14.20 -2.48 -24.87
C GLU A 642 14.57 -2.17 -26.32
N SER A 643 15.57 -2.87 -26.85
CA SER A 643 16.32 -2.43 -28.03
C SER A 643 15.53 -2.38 -29.34
N TYR A 644 14.28 -2.85 -29.34
CA TYR A 644 13.40 -2.93 -30.51
C TYR A 644 11.93 -2.79 -30.13
N GLY A 645 11.14 -2.21 -31.05
CA GLY A 645 9.68 -2.39 -31.08
C GLY A 645 9.23 -2.92 -32.43
N THR A 646 8.58 -4.09 -32.44
CA THR A 646 7.90 -4.60 -33.65
C THR A 646 6.47 -4.07 -33.69
N ILE A 647 6.08 -3.47 -34.82
CA ILE A 647 4.69 -3.04 -35.06
C ILE A 647 4.03 -4.07 -36.00
N PRO A 648 3.21 -5.00 -35.49
CA PRO A 648 2.39 -5.85 -36.34
C PRO A 648 1.36 -5.00 -37.09
N ILE A 649 1.61 -4.74 -38.37
CA ILE A 649 0.67 -4.16 -39.34
C ILE A 649 -0.32 -5.24 -39.76
N THR A 650 -1.60 -4.92 -39.66
CA THR A 650 -2.67 -5.68 -40.34
C THR A 650 -3.18 -4.88 -41.54
N ASN A 651 -4.11 -5.45 -42.30
CA ASN A 651 -4.69 -4.86 -43.52
C ASN A 651 -5.42 -3.51 -43.30
N SER A 652 -5.49 -2.98 -42.07
CA SER A 652 -6.01 -1.65 -41.74
C SER A 652 -5.07 -0.80 -40.89
N THR A 653 -4.49 -1.37 -39.83
CA THR A 653 -3.69 -0.66 -38.80
C THR A 653 -2.76 -1.64 -38.07
N GLY A 654 -1.72 -1.12 -37.42
CA GLY A 654 -0.83 -1.91 -36.56
C GLY A 654 -0.39 -1.19 -35.30
N THR A 655 -0.10 -1.93 -34.22
CA THR A 655 0.35 -1.38 -32.94
C THR A 655 1.44 -2.22 -32.31
N GLY A 656 2.60 -1.61 -32.04
CA GLY A 656 3.72 -2.21 -31.31
C GLY A 656 4.08 -1.42 -30.06
N SER A 657 4.99 -1.93 -29.23
CA SER A 657 5.42 -1.23 -28.01
C SER A 657 6.88 -1.52 -27.64
N ILE A 658 7.46 -0.62 -26.85
CA ILE A 658 8.82 -0.68 -26.30
C ILE A 658 8.77 -0.29 -24.82
N VAL A 659 9.36 -1.06 -23.91
CA VAL A 659 9.49 -0.64 -22.51
C VAL A 659 10.73 0.24 -22.31
N VAL A 660 10.55 1.30 -21.53
CA VAL A 660 11.57 2.28 -21.15
C VAL A 660 11.65 2.33 -19.62
N THR A 661 12.79 1.97 -19.04
CA THR A 661 13.02 1.83 -17.58
C THR A 661 14.06 2.84 -17.10
N ASN A 662 13.77 3.61 -16.05
CA ASN A 662 14.68 4.65 -15.57
C ASN A 662 15.76 4.08 -14.64
N LEU A 663 17.01 3.97 -15.11
CA LEU A 663 18.15 3.57 -14.29
C LEU A 663 18.99 4.76 -13.76
N SER A 664 18.51 5.98 -13.95
CA SER A 664 19.10 7.21 -13.39
C SER A 664 18.49 7.56 -12.02
N SER A 665 19.19 8.38 -11.25
CA SER A 665 18.74 8.83 -9.93
C SER A 665 17.73 9.99 -9.96
N ALA A 666 17.24 10.39 -11.14
CA ALA A 666 16.32 11.52 -11.30
C ALA A 666 15.08 11.12 -12.13
N THR A 667 13.91 11.66 -11.80
CA THR A 667 12.67 11.41 -12.55
C THR A 667 12.76 12.04 -13.95
N ALA A 668 12.74 11.20 -14.98
CA ALA A 668 12.63 11.66 -16.36
C ALA A 668 11.19 12.10 -16.66
N THR A 669 10.99 13.15 -17.46
CA THR A 669 9.65 13.71 -17.78
C THR A 669 9.44 13.94 -19.27
N ASN A 670 8.21 13.71 -19.73
CA ASN A 670 7.81 13.67 -21.14
C ASN A 670 8.79 12.91 -22.03
N VAL A 671 9.10 11.67 -21.64
CA VAL A 671 9.95 10.77 -22.41
C VAL A 671 9.16 10.29 -23.63
N HIS A 672 9.67 10.53 -24.83
CA HIS A 672 8.97 10.22 -26.08
C HIS A 672 9.93 9.90 -27.23
N ALA A 673 9.42 9.25 -28.27
CA ALA A 673 10.16 9.07 -29.50
C ALA A 673 10.24 10.39 -30.28
N ASN A 674 11.40 10.68 -30.87
CA ASN A 674 11.57 11.81 -31.78
C ASN A 674 10.75 11.58 -33.07
N SER A 675 9.56 12.18 -33.13
CA SER A 675 8.60 11.99 -34.22
C SER A 675 9.11 12.43 -35.60
N SER A 676 10.16 13.27 -35.67
CA SER A 676 10.80 13.64 -36.94
C SER A 676 11.64 12.53 -37.57
N GLN A 677 11.94 11.47 -36.81
CA GLN A 677 12.73 10.30 -37.24
C GLN A 677 11.86 9.04 -37.42
N LEU A 678 10.54 9.12 -37.16
CA LEU A 678 9.63 7.98 -37.34
C LEU A 678 9.21 7.80 -38.81
N PRO A 679 8.82 6.59 -39.24
CA PRO A 679 8.23 6.37 -40.55
C PRO A 679 6.98 7.26 -40.80
N PRO A 680 6.73 7.76 -42.02
CA PRO A 680 5.67 8.75 -42.29
C PRO A 680 4.23 8.31 -41.95
N ASN A 681 3.98 7.01 -41.77
CA ASN A 681 2.69 6.44 -41.37
C ASN A 681 2.63 5.99 -39.90
N VAL A 682 3.69 6.18 -39.12
CA VAL A 682 3.82 5.73 -37.73
C VAL A 682 3.77 6.92 -36.76
N THR A 683 2.98 6.79 -35.70
CA THR A 683 2.92 7.72 -34.57
C THR A 683 3.29 7.02 -33.26
N SER A 684 3.63 7.76 -32.21
CA SER A 684 3.84 7.21 -30.86
C SER A 684 3.02 7.94 -29.80
N ASN A 685 2.85 7.32 -28.64
CA ASN A 685 2.49 8.02 -27.40
C ASN A 685 3.72 8.72 -26.78
N SER A 686 3.57 9.20 -25.53
CA SER A 686 4.64 9.71 -24.67
C SER A 686 4.42 9.31 -23.22
N CYS A 687 5.50 9.22 -22.45
CA CYS A 687 5.52 8.89 -21.02
C CYS A 687 5.70 10.18 -20.19
N ALA A 688 4.64 10.65 -19.53
CA ALA A 688 4.63 11.93 -18.81
C ALA A 688 5.71 12.02 -17.71
N SER A 689 5.93 10.94 -16.96
CA SER A 689 7.03 10.82 -16.01
C SER A 689 7.43 9.36 -15.80
N ILE A 690 8.72 9.10 -15.61
CA ILE A 690 9.27 7.80 -15.21
C ILE A 690 10.23 8.04 -14.04
N VAL A 691 9.84 7.63 -12.83
CA VAL A 691 10.66 7.80 -11.61
C VAL A 691 11.80 6.76 -11.58
N PRO A 692 12.89 6.97 -10.82
CA PRO A 692 13.98 6.00 -10.70
C PRO A 692 13.50 4.59 -10.36
N GLY A 693 13.99 3.59 -11.09
CA GLY A 693 13.61 2.17 -10.99
C GLY A 693 12.35 1.79 -11.76
N GLU A 694 11.43 2.73 -12.04
CA GLU A 694 10.15 2.45 -12.69
C GLU A 694 10.25 2.39 -14.23
N SER A 695 9.20 1.85 -14.85
CA SER A 695 9.13 1.63 -16.30
C SER A 695 7.84 2.18 -16.92
N CYS A 696 7.92 2.62 -18.18
CA CYS A 696 6.78 3.05 -18.99
C CYS A 696 6.87 2.49 -20.41
N SER A 697 5.72 2.24 -21.04
CA SER A 697 5.68 1.68 -22.39
C SER A 697 5.39 2.76 -23.44
N LEU A 698 6.33 2.92 -24.38
CA LEU A 698 6.10 3.67 -25.59
C LEU A 698 5.37 2.79 -26.61
N THR A 699 4.11 3.10 -26.88
CA THR A 699 3.27 2.44 -27.89
C THR A 699 3.38 3.20 -29.21
N PHE A 700 3.56 2.45 -30.30
CA PHE A 700 3.71 2.97 -31.66
C PHE A 700 2.60 2.42 -32.56
N THR A 701 1.95 3.29 -33.33
CA THR A 701 0.78 2.96 -34.16
C THR A 701 1.07 3.25 -35.64
N ALA A 702 1.02 2.21 -36.46
CA ALA A 702 1.09 2.32 -37.92
C ALA A 702 -0.32 2.47 -38.53
N ASN A 703 -0.50 3.49 -39.35
CA ASN A 703 -1.78 3.84 -39.97
C ASN A 703 -1.78 3.38 -41.44
N GLY A 704 -2.66 2.42 -41.78
CA GLY A 704 -2.75 1.83 -43.11
C GLY A 704 -1.82 0.64 -43.34
N ALA A 705 -2.13 -0.16 -44.37
CA ALA A 705 -1.48 -1.43 -44.69
C ALA A 705 -0.13 -1.31 -45.43
N GLN A 706 0.55 -0.16 -45.37
CA GLN A 706 1.87 0.00 -46.00
C GLN A 706 2.98 -0.35 -45.01
N ALA A 707 3.71 -1.42 -45.32
CA ALA A 707 4.97 -1.76 -44.66
C ALA A 707 5.99 -0.61 -44.78
N PHE A 708 6.80 -0.42 -43.74
CA PHE A 708 7.83 0.61 -43.69
C PHE A 708 9.21 -0.02 -43.44
N ALA A 709 10.26 0.64 -43.93
CA ALA A 709 11.63 0.15 -43.75
C ALA A 709 12.06 0.21 -42.27
N PRO A 710 12.94 -0.70 -41.80
CA PRO A 710 13.55 -0.62 -40.47
C PRO A 710 14.11 0.79 -40.21
N THR A 711 13.57 1.47 -39.20
CA THR A 711 13.85 2.89 -38.95
C THR A 711 14.34 3.07 -37.52
N ALA A 712 15.54 3.61 -37.37
CA ALA A 712 16.15 3.95 -36.08
C ALA A 712 15.79 5.39 -35.69
N PHE A 713 15.51 5.60 -34.41
CA PHE A 713 15.04 6.87 -33.86
C PHE A 713 15.58 7.08 -32.44
N ASP A 714 15.65 8.33 -32.04
CA ASP A 714 16.10 8.77 -30.72
C ASP A 714 14.90 8.88 -29.78
N ILE A 715 15.08 8.50 -28.52
CA ILE A 715 14.12 8.76 -27.43
C ILE A 715 14.62 9.97 -26.64
N ILE A 716 13.76 10.97 -26.50
CA ILE A 716 14.09 12.32 -26.06
C ILE A 716 13.25 12.77 -24.86
N ASP A 717 13.78 13.70 -24.07
CA ASP A 717 13.10 14.31 -22.91
C ASP A 717 12.40 15.64 -23.26
N ASN A 718 11.77 16.26 -22.26
CA ASN A 718 11.17 17.59 -22.31
C ASN A 718 12.09 18.72 -22.82
N ASN A 719 13.41 18.55 -22.74
CA ASN A 719 14.42 19.54 -23.11
C ASN A 719 15.02 19.26 -24.51
N GLY A 720 14.65 18.15 -25.15
CA GLY A 720 15.25 17.68 -26.40
C GLY A 720 16.58 16.94 -26.22
N ASN A 721 16.95 16.55 -24.99
CA ASN A 721 18.13 15.71 -24.76
C ASN A 721 17.87 14.31 -25.33
N ILE A 722 18.82 13.76 -26.09
CA ILE A 722 18.81 12.34 -26.46
C ILE A 722 19.10 11.53 -25.20
N ILE A 723 18.15 10.68 -24.81
CA ILE A 723 18.27 9.82 -23.63
C ILE A 723 18.70 8.41 -24.02
N SER A 724 18.18 7.91 -25.14
CA SER A 724 18.44 6.55 -25.64
C SER A 724 18.09 6.46 -27.13
N ARG A 725 18.37 5.32 -27.77
CA ARG A 725 18.11 5.08 -29.20
C ARG A 725 17.50 3.70 -29.40
N SER A 726 16.53 3.57 -30.31
CA SER A 726 15.87 2.28 -30.62
C SER A 726 15.44 2.22 -32.09
N ALA A 727 14.80 1.12 -32.51
CA ALA A 727 14.37 0.90 -33.88
C ALA A 727 12.99 0.23 -33.99
N LEU A 728 12.27 0.58 -35.07
CA LEU A 728 10.94 0.02 -35.41
C LEU A 728 10.98 -0.77 -36.71
N VAL A 729 10.20 -1.87 -36.75
CA VAL A 729 10.02 -2.74 -37.93
C VAL A 729 8.56 -3.20 -38.02
N SER A 730 8.02 -3.37 -39.24
CA SER A 730 6.66 -3.88 -39.48
C SER A 730 6.60 -5.40 -39.72
N SER A 731 5.58 -6.08 -39.17
CA SER A 731 5.25 -7.51 -39.44
C SER A 731 3.77 -7.71 -39.75
N ILE A 732 3.34 -8.87 -40.27
CA ILE A 732 1.91 -9.21 -40.52
C ILE A 732 1.63 -10.60 -39.92
N THR A 733 0.47 -10.83 -39.29
CA THR A 733 0.20 -12.05 -38.49
C THR A 733 -1.28 -12.48 -38.55
N PRO A 734 -1.59 -13.76 -38.25
CA PRO A 734 -2.23 -14.03 -36.94
C PRO A 734 -1.76 -15.32 -36.22
N ASP A 735 -1.76 -15.26 -34.88
CA ASP A 735 -1.86 -16.31 -33.82
C ASP A 735 -1.44 -17.79 -34.06
N ALA A 736 -0.78 -18.49 -33.12
CA ALA A 736 -0.26 -18.09 -31.79
C ALA A 736 0.74 -19.12 -31.23
N GLY A 737 1.64 -18.67 -30.33
CA GLY A 737 2.22 -19.52 -29.28
C GLY A 737 3.68 -19.98 -29.43
N THR A 738 4.61 -19.15 -28.93
CA THR A 738 6.00 -19.48 -28.49
C THR A 738 6.99 -20.07 -29.50
N ASN A 739 8.22 -19.56 -29.44
CA ASN A 739 9.33 -19.80 -30.38
C ASN A 739 9.11 -19.14 -31.75
N TYR A 740 10.18 -19.09 -32.55
CA TYR A 740 10.57 -17.87 -33.27
C TYR A 740 11.19 -18.24 -34.65
N PHE A 741 10.46 -18.04 -35.77
CA PHE A 741 10.81 -18.22 -37.22
C PHE A 741 11.42 -16.99 -37.95
N TYR A 742 12.20 -17.11 -39.04
CA TYR A 742 12.42 -16.00 -40.03
C TYR A 742 11.73 -16.38 -41.34
N VAL A 743 10.97 -15.45 -41.93
CA VAL A 743 10.08 -15.76 -43.04
C VAL A 743 10.01 -14.58 -44.02
N TYR A 744 10.07 -14.85 -45.33
CA TYR A 744 10.04 -13.85 -46.40
C TYR A 744 9.02 -14.17 -47.50
N SER A 745 8.32 -13.13 -47.97
CA SER A 745 7.45 -13.13 -49.15
C SER A 745 8.13 -12.42 -50.31
N MET A 746 8.05 -13.00 -51.52
CA MET A 746 8.42 -12.32 -52.75
C MET A 746 7.18 -11.79 -53.49
N ASN A 747 7.19 -10.50 -53.85
CA ASN A 747 6.25 -9.90 -54.80
C ASN A 747 7.05 -9.25 -55.93
N GLY A 748 7.12 -9.94 -57.07
CA GLY A 748 8.06 -9.60 -58.15
C GLY A 748 9.50 -9.56 -57.63
N ASN A 749 10.18 -8.41 -57.81
CA ASN A 749 11.57 -8.22 -57.38
C ASN A 749 11.70 -7.72 -55.92
N GLN A 750 10.59 -7.45 -55.22
CA GLN A 750 10.62 -6.95 -53.83
C GLN A 750 10.42 -8.09 -52.82
N ALA A 751 11.27 -8.12 -51.79
CA ALA A 751 11.18 -9.04 -50.66
C ALA A 751 10.55 -8.34 -49.45
N ASN A 752 9.53 -8.96 -48.86
CA ASN A 752 8.83 -8.49 -47.67
C ASN A 752 9.08 -9.44 -46.50
N VAL A 753 9.31 -8.89 -45.30
CA VAL A 753 9.46 -9.68 -44.07
C VAL A 753 8.08 -10.10 -43.55
N LEU A 754 7.94 -11.38 -43.20
CA LEU A 754 6.71 -11.96 -42.64
C LEU A 754 6.87 -12.36 -41.14
N ASP A 755 8.07 -12.76 -40.71
CA ASP A 755 8.43 -13.20 -39.34
C ASP A 755 9.93 -12.89 -39.08
N ASN A 756 10.48 -13.05 -37.87
CA ASN A 756 11.65 -12.28 -37.38
C ASN A 756 12.97 -12.97 -36.90
N ASN A 757 13.26 -14.25 -37.17
CA ASN A 757 14.22 -15.07 -36.37
C ASN A 757 15.16 -16.02 -37.16
N ASP A 758 15.01 -17.38 -37.17
CA ASP A 758 15.51 -18.34 -38.21
C ASP A 758 15.24 -19.83 -37.84
N ILE A 759 15.35 -20.77 -38.81
CA ILE A 759 15.25 -22.23 -38.54
C ILE A 759 16.51 -22.73 -37.83
N GLY A 760 16.46 -22.74 -36.48
CA GLY A 760 17.58 -23.01 -35.58
C GLY A 760 18.14 -24.44 -35.54
N LEU A 761 18.17 -25.15 -36.67
CA LEU A 761 18.86 -26.42 -36.84
C LEU A 761 19.83 -26.31 -38.02
N ALA A 762 21.12 -26.17 -37.73
CA ALA A 762 22.16 -26.32 -38.73
C ALA A 762 22.06 -27.73 -39.34
N ILE A 763 21.90 -27.82 -40.66
CA ILE A 763 21.58 -29.06 -41.36
C ILE A 763 22.51 -29.29 -42.55
N ILE A 764 22.65 -30.56 -42.93
CA ILE A 764 23.32 -30.97 -44.14
C ILE A 764 22.48 -30.64 -45.38
N TRP A 765 23.15 -30.37 -46.50
CA TRP A 765 22.50 -29.94 -47.74
C TRP A 765 21.71 -31.08 -48.40
N SER A 766 22.31 -32.28 -48.45
CA SER A 766 21.74 -33.54 -48.93
C SER A 766 21.72 -34.59 -47.81
N SER A 767 20.88 -35.63 -47.93
CA SER A 767 20.89 -36.79 -47.03
C SER A 767 20.74 -38.09 -47.81
N ASP A 768 21.43 -39.15 -47.37
CA ASP A 768 21.33 -40.51 -47.94
C ASP A 768 20.09 -41.29 -47.47
N GLY A 769 19.27 -40.71 -46.58
CA GLY A 769 18.16 -41.36 -45.89
C GLY A 769 18.44 -41.63 -44.41
N THR A 770 19.67 -41.44 -43.96
CA THR A 770 20.06 -41.43 -42.55
C THR A 770 20.35 -40.01 -42.06
N SER A 771 20.11 -39.78 -40.76
CA SER A 771 20.33 -38.45 -40.16
C SER A 771 21.82 -38.17 -40.04
N GLY A 772 22.27 -37.03 -40.57
CA GLY A 772 23.67 -36.57 -40.47
C GLY A 772 24.64 -37.16 -41.49
N GLN A 773 24.21 -38.04 -42.41
CA GLN A 773 25.04 -38.49 -43.54
C GLN A 773 24.54 -37.88 -44.85
N ALA A 774 25.46 -37.29 -45.62
CA ALA A 774 25.13 -36.62 -46.88
C ALA A 774 25.11 -37.59 -48.06
N ASP A 775 24.06 -37.48 -48.87
CA ASP A 775 24.02 -38.12 -50.19
C ASP A 775 25.00 -37.44 -51.14
N ALA A 776 25.87 -38.26 -51.72
CA ALA A 776 26.95 -37.88 -52.64
C ALA A 776 26.52 -37.90 -54.11
N THR A 777 25.26 -37.53 -54.39
CA THR A 777 24.69 -37.50 -55.74
C THR A 777 24.58 -36.06 -56.25
N SER A 778 24.83 -35.86 -57.55
CA SER A 778 24.52 -34.62 -58.27
C SER A 778 23.05 -34.61 -58.68
N ILE A 779 22.31 -33.56 -58.35
CA ILE A 779 20.87 -33.43 -58.67
C ILE A 779 20.71 -32.67 -59.98
N TYR A 780 19.85 -33.17 -60.88
CA TYR A 780 19.70 -32.64 -62.23
C TYR A 780 19.31 -31.15 -62.28
N GLY A 781 20.02 -30.39 -63.10
CA GLY A 781 19.57 -29.07 -63.58
C GLY A 781 19.61 -27.92 -62.57
N ILE A 782 20.40 -28.00 -61.50
CA ILE A 782 20.42 -26.99 -60.41
C ILE A 782 21.79 -26.36 -60.09
N ASP A 783 22.86 -26.59 -60.86
CA ASP A 783 24.15 -25.93 -60.62
C ASP A 783 24.20 -24.47 -61.13
N GLU A 784 25.24 -23.70 -60.78
CA GLU A 784 25.33 -22.28 -61.16
C GLU A 784 25.53 -22.00 -62.66
N THR A 785 25.65 -23.04 -63.49
CA THR A 785 25.71 -22.95 -64.96
C THR A 785 24.41 -23.40 -65.64
N SER A 786 23.49 -24.01 -64.88
CA SER A 786 22.22 -24.52 -65.38
C SER A 786 21.28 -23.41 -65.84
N THR A 787 20.58 -23.66 -66.95
CA THR A 787 19.58 -22.76 -67.54
C THR A 787 18.33 -23.52 -67.96
N SER A 788 17.22 -22.81 -68.17
CA SER A 788 15.95 -23.40 -68.62
C SER A 788 16.01 -24.06 -70.00
N SER A 789 17.01 -23.73 -70.83
CA SER A 789 17.25 -24.36 -72.13
C SER A 789 18.39 -25.39 -72.12
N ILE A 790 19.41 -25.21 -71.27
CA ILE A 790 20.57 -26.08 -71.13
C ILE A 790 20.74 -26.43 -69.65
N PRO A 791 20.24 -27.59 -69.18
CA PRO A 791 20.31 -27.98 -67.78
C PRO A 791 21.70 -28.54 -67.42
N SER A 792 22.17 -28.23 -66.21
CA SER A 792 23.38 -28.83 -65.61
C SER A 792 23.21 -29.00 -64.09
N PRO A 793 23.68 -30.09 -63.47
CA PRO A 793 24.24 -31.30 -64.07
C PRO A 793 23.18 -32.05 -64.90
N THR A 794 23.62 -32.86 -65.86
CA THR A 794 22.73 -33.70 -66.70
C THR A 794 22.60 -35.14 -66.19
N SER A 795 23.41 -35.52 -65.20
CA SER A 795 23.38 -36.83 -64.52
C SER A 795 22.15 -36.99 -63.63
N ASN A 796 21.77 -38.26 -63.40
CA ASN A 796 20.74 -38.68 -62.42
C ASN A 796 19.33 -38.06 -62.62
N PHE A 797 18.96 -37.74 -63.86
CA PHE A 797 17.64 -37.21 -64.21
C PHE A 797 16.48 -38.11 -63.76
N CYS A 798 15.48 -37.49 -63.15
CA CYS A 798 14.23 -38.09 -62.72
C CYS A 798 13.06 -37.70 -63.62
N SER A 799 12.13 -38.62 -63.84
CA SER A 799 10.79 -38.26 -64.30
C SER A 799 10.19 -37.17 -63.41
N SER A 800 9.67 -36.11 -64.03
CA SER A 800 9.11 -34.91 -63.40
C SER A 800 10.10 -33.85 -62.87
N GLN A 801 11.42 -34.04 -63.01
CA GLN A 801 12.37 -32.92 -62.88
C GLN A 801 12.28 -31.99 -64.11
N GLN A 802 12.63 -30.71 -63.91
CA GLN A 802 12.55 -29.64 -64.90
C GLN A 802 13.92 -29.03 -65.20
N ASN A 803 14.04 -28.30 -66.31
CA ASN A 803 15.23 -27.49 -66.59
C ASN A 803 15.14 -26.18 -65.79
N CYS A 804 15.86 -26.08 -64.68
CA CYS A 804 15.89 -24.88 -63.85
C CYS A 804 17.04 -23.96 -64.24
N ASN A 805 16.88 -22.64 -64.03
CA ASN A 805 18.04 -21.76 -63.92
C ASN A 805 18.63 -21.94 -62.52
N GLY A 806 19.69 -22.74 -62.43
CA GLY A 806 20.24 -23.18 -61.14
C GLY A 806 20.81 -22.04 -60.31
N ALA A 807 21.31 -20.98 -60.96
CA ALA A 807 21.79 -19.78 -60.29
C ALA A 807 20.66 -18.89 -59.75
N THR A 808 19.49 -18.82 -60.39
CA THR A 808 18.46 -17.77 -60.15
C THR A 808 17.03 -18.25 -59.90
N SER A 809 16.76 -19.55 -59.71
CA SER A 809 15.39 -20.07 -59.57
C SER A 809 15.27 -21.13 -58.48
N GLY A 810 15.34 -20.71 -57.21
CA GLY A 810 15.38 -21.60 -56.06
C GLY A 810 14.11 -22.41 -55.86
N SER A 811 12.96 -21.90 -56.31
CA SER A 811 11.69 -22.64 -56.31
C SER A 811 11.73 -23.84 -57.26
N CYS A 812 12.28 -23.65 -58.47
CA CYS A 812 12.51 -24.73 -59.42
C CYS A 812 13.57 -25.71 -58.89
N ASN A 813 14.71 -25.21 -58.40
CA ASN A 813 15.77 -26.05 -57.85
C ASN A 813 15.26 -26.91 -56.69
N SER A 814 14.54 -26.31 -55.74
CA SER A 814 13.91 -27.02 -54.63
C SER A 814 12.97 -28.11 -55.13
N GLY A 815 12.13 -27.80 -56.12
CA GLY A 815 11.28 -28.79 -56.80
C GLY A 815 12.07 -29.98 -57.38
N ASN A 816 13.22 -29.74 -58.00
CA ASN A 816 14.10 -30.79 -58.52
C ASN A 816 14.75 -31.61 -57.39
N ILE A 817 15.20 -30.98 -56.31
CA ILE A 817 15.79 -31.65 -55.13
C ILE A 817 14.74 -32.55 -54.46
N LEU A 818 13.54 -32.02 -54.24
CA LEU A 818 12.43 -32.76 -53.64
C LEU A 818 11.96 -33.91 -54.53
N THR A 819 11.91 -33.72 -55.85
CA THR A 819 11.58 -34.80 -56.79
C THR A 819 12.64 -35.90 -56.76
N TYR A 820 13.93 -35.55 -56.65
CA TYR A 820 15.00 -36.53 -56.49
C TYR A 820 14.83 -37.34 -55.19
N TYR A 821 14.67 -36.69 -54.04
CA TYR A 821 14.59 -37.37 -52.75
C TYR A 821 13.28 -38.13 -52.49
N ASN A 822 12.18 -37.77 -53.16
CA ASN A 822 10.92 -38.50 -53.09
C ASN A 822 10.79 -39.62 -54.15
N SER A 823 11.43 -39.51 -55.33
CA SER A 823 11.18 -40.43 -56.47
C SER A 823 12.41 -41.12 -57.06
N CYS A 824 13.64 -40.64 -56.83
CA CYS A 824 14.87 -41.22 -57.38
C CYS A 824 15.81 -41.86 -56.36
N ALA A 825 16.09 -41.18 -55.26
CA ALA A 825 17.12 -41.57 -54.29
C ALA A 825 17.02 -43.06 -53.83
N PRO A 826 18.14 -43.73 -53.49
CA PRO A 826 18.13 -45.15 -53.14
C PRO A 826 17.18 -45.51 -51.98
N ASN A 827 17.09 -44.65 -50.96
CA ASN A 827 16.30 -44.85 -49.75
C ASN A 827 15.02 -43.98 -49.72
N LYS A 828 14.44 -43.67 -50.88
CA LYS A 828 13.23 -42.84 -51.03
C LYS A 828 11.96 -43.46 -50.42
N PRO A 829 10.99 -42.63 -49.97
CA PRO A 829 11.07 -41.17 -49.83
C PRO A 829 11.91 -40.78 -48.60
N ILE A 830 12.91 -39.92 -48.79
CA ILE A 830 13.79 -39.48 -47.71
C ILE A 830 13.10 -38.38 -46.89
N ASN A 831 13.19 -38.49 -45.56
CA ASN A 831 12.50 -37.61 -44.61
C ASN A 831 12.88 -36.14 -44.85
N LEU A 832 11.88 -35.27 -44.97
CA LEU A 832 12.04 -33.84 -45.19
C LEU A 832 12.93 -33.18 -44.14
N SER A 833 12.92 -33.65 -42.89
CA SER A 833 13.74 -33.08 -41.82
C SER A 833 15.23 -33.44 -41.88
N TYR A 834 15.69 -34.21 -42.87
CA TYR A 834 17.10 -34.66 -42.96
C TYR A 834 17.96 -33.85 -43.94
N TYR A 835 17.38 -32.97 -44.77
CA TYR A 835 18.11 -32.19 -45.77
C TYR A 835 17.54 -30.77 -45.97
N ALA A 836 18.39 -29.82 -46.37
CA ALA A 836 18.07 -28.39 -46.39
C ALA A 836 16.79 -28.02 -47.15
N ALA A 837 16.62 -28.50 -48.38
CA ALA A 837 15.41 -28.22 -49.17
C ALA A 837 14.14 -28.91 -48.62
N GLY A 838 14.30 -30.02 -47.89
CA GLY A 838 13.21 -30.72 -47.22
C GLY A 838 12.65 -29.94 -46.04
N LEU A 839 13.53 -29.34 -45.21
CA LEU A 839 13.11 -28.44 -44.13
C LEU A 839 12.31 -27.23 -44.65
N CYS A 840 12.59 -26.77 -45.86
CA CYS A 840 11.81 -25.72 -46.51
C CYS A 840 10.52 -26.22 -47.18
N TYR A 841 10.23 -27.52 -47.28
CA TYR A 841 9.02 -28.01 -47.97
C TYR A 841 7.91 -28.49 -47.03
N GLN A 842 8.28 -28.90 -45.82
CA GLN A 842 7.36 -29.35 -44.77
C GLN A 842 6.37 -28.25 -44.33
N SER A 843 5.35 -28.62 -43.55
CA SER A 843 4.49 -27.63 -42.89
C SER A 843 5.28 -26.88 -41.83
N ILE A 844 5.48 -25.57 -42.03
CA ILE A 844 6.05 -24.66 -41.05
C ILE A 844 4.89 -24.10 -40.20
N ASN A 845 5.09 -23.88 -38.91
CA ASN A 845 4.04 -23.37 -38.00
C ASN A 845 3.46 -22.05 -38.53
N GLY A 846 2.12 -21.93 -38.58
CA GLY A 846 1.42 -20.78 -39.15
C GLY A 846 0.38 -21.11 -40.23
N GLY A 847 0.13 -22.39 -40.54
CA GLY A 847 -1.01 -22.83 -41.35
C GLY A 847 -0.84 -22.74 -42.88
N ALA A 848 0.35 -22.36 -43.37
CA ALA A 848 0.70 -22.47 -44.78
C ALA A 848 0.78 -23.95 -45.20
N SER A 849 0.29 -24.28 -46.40
CA SER A 849 0.31 -25.65 -46.93
C SER A 849 1.72 -26.16 -47.23
N ILE A 850 1.90 -27.49 -47.12
CA ILE A 850 3.08 -28.22 -47.61
C ILE A 850 3.34 -27.82 -49.07
N GLY A 851 4.57 -27.41 -49.38
CA GLY A 851 4.96 -26.93 -50.71
C GLY A 851 4.66 -25.46 -51.03
N SER A 852 4.15 -24.65 -50.09
CA SER A 852 4.08 -23.19 -50.23
C SER A 852 5.44 -22.47 -50.01
N TRP A 853 6.50 -23.24 -49.76
CA TRP A 853 7.82 -22.80 -49.29
C TRP A 853 8.95 -23.47 -50.09
N TYR A 854 10.08 -22.77 -50.26
CA TYR A 854 11.25 -23.29 -50.98
C TYR A 854 12.57 -22.76 -50.41
N LEU A 855 13.67 -23.45 -50.73
CA LEU A 855 15.05 -23.02 -50.44
C LEU A 855 15.55 -22.13 -51.60
N PRO A 856 15.99 -20.89 -51.34
CA PRO A 856 16.41 -19.95 -52.39
C PRO A 856 17.74 -20.33 -53.04
N SER A 857 17.90 -19.97 -54.31
CA SER A 857 19.12 -20.10 -55.11
C SER A 857 20.18 -19.08 -54.73
N THR A 858 21.41 -19.30 -55.20
CA THR A 858 22.56 -18.42 -54.89
C THR A 858 22.32 -16.94 -55.24
N CYS A 859 21.67 -16.64 -56.38
CA CYS A 859 21.32 -15.25 -56.73
C CYS A 859 20.12 -14.67 -55.95
N GLU A 860 19.19 -15.50 -55.46
CA GLU A 860 18.10 -15.01 -54.60
C GLU A 860 18.61 -14.66 -53.20
N LEU A 861 19.65 -15.36 -52.71
CA LEU A 861 20.34 -15.03 -51.45
C LEU A 861 21.34 -13.87 -51.57
N ASN A 862 22.10 -13.80 -52.67
CA ASN A 862 23.18 -12.81 -52.86
C ASN A 862 22.71 -11.51 -53.53
N GLY A 863 21.70 -11.56 -54.40
CA GLY A 863 21.15 -10.41 -55.14
C GLY A 863 22.11 -9.70 -56.12
N SER A 864 23.42 -10.01 -56.13
CA SER A 864 24.44 -9.20 -56.79
C SER A 864 25.26 -9.97 -57.81
N ILE A 865 26.12 -10.90 -57.36
CA ILE A 865 27.05 -11.66 -58.20
C ILE A 865 27.24 -13.10 -57.68
N TYR A 866 27.58 -14.01 -58.57
CA TYR A 866 28.10 -15.34 -58.22
C TYR A 866 29.36 -15.63 -59.03
N LEU A 867 30.24 -16.50 -58.54
CA LEU A 867 31.41 -16.95 -59.30
C LEU A 867 31.01 -18.12 -60.20
N ASN A 868 30.99 -17.90 -61.52
CA ASN A 868 30.76 -18.97 -62.48
C ASN A 868 32.05 -19.77 -62.66
N LEU A 869 32.09 -21.01 -62.16
CA LEU A 869 33.34 -21.77 -62.01
C LEU A 869 33.91 -22.25 -63.36
N THR A 870 33.05 -22.50 -64.36
CA THR A 870 33.46 -22.91 -65.71
C THR A 870 34.18 -21.80 -66.48
N THR A 871 33.76 -20.54 -66.30
CA THR A 871 34.43 -19.37 -66.88
C THR A 871 35.45 -18.72 -65.94
N ASN A 872 35.48 -19.15 -64.68
CA ASN A 872 36.27 -18.63 -63.57
C ASN A 872 36.14 -17.10 -63.37
N ASN A 873 34.94 -16.57 -63.66
CA ASN A 873 34.62 -15.14 -63.63
C ASN A 873 33.36 -14.87 -62.79
N PHE A 874 33.30 -13.72 -62.13
CA PHE A 874 32.08 -13.26 -61.47
C PHE A 874 31.03 -12.86 -62.50
N SER A 875 29.88 -13.53 -62.44
CA SER A 875 28.70 -13.27 -63.26
C SER A 875 27.66 -12.50 -62.45
N SER A 876 27.03 -11.50 -63.06
CA SER A 876 25.99 -10.72 -62.41
C SER A 876 24.67 -11.50 -62.34
N CYS A 877 23.95 -11.34 -61.22
CA CYS A 877 22.61 -11.89 -61.01
C CYS A 877 21.55 -11.06 -61.77
N ALA A 878 21.73 -10.88 -63.09
CA ALA A 878 21.07 -9.88 -63.94
C ALA A 878 19.53 -9.99 -64.07
N SER A 879 18.92 -11.01 -63.46
CA SER A 879 17.46 -11.21 -63.40
C SER A 879 16.99 -11.82 -62.06
N GLY A 880 17.82 -11.79 -61.01
CA GLY A 880 17.44 -12.26 -59.67
C GLY A 880 16.75 -11.16 -58.85
N PRO A 881 15.90 -11.50 -57.87
CA PRO A 881 15.36 -10.51 -56.94
C PRO A 881 16.48 -10.00 -56.02
N THR A 882 16.69 -8.69 -55.98
CA THR A 882 17.77 -8.06 -55.19
C THR A 882 17.50 -8.00 -53.67
N GLY A 883 16.36 -8.52 -53.23
CA GLY A 883 15.77 -8.25 -51.91
C GLY A 883 16.59 -8.73 -50.71
N ILE A 884 16.92 -10.03 -50.63
CA ILE A 884 17.45 -10.64 -49.39
C ILE A 884 18.77 -9.99 -48.95
N PHE A 885 19.71 -9.80 -49.89
CA PHE A 885 21.00 -9.17 -49.61
C PHE A 885 20.89 -7.66 -49.37
N SER A 886 20.04 -6.94 -50.11
CA SER A 886 19.86 -5.49 -49.89
C SER A 886 19.27 -5.18 -48.53
N LEU A 887 18.35 -6.03 -48.02
CA LEU A 887 17.82 -5.91 -46.66
C LEU A 887 18.89 -6.16 -45.58
N HIS A 888 19.95 -6.92 -45.88
CA HIS A 888 21.09 -7.12 -44.97
C HIS A 888 22.05 -5.92 -44.95
N SER A 889 22.21 -5.23 -46.10
CA SER A 889 23.02 -4.01 -46.19
C SER A 889 22.53 -2.83 -45.32
N LEU A 890 21.30 -2.92 -44.79
CA LEU A 890 20.77 -2.01 -43.76
C LEU A 890 21.48 -2.12 -42.40
N GLY A 891 22.35 -3.13 -42.20
CA GLY A 891 23.24 -3.24 -41.03
C GLY A 891 24.19 -2.04 -40.83
N ALA A 892 24.32 -1.18 -41.83
CA ALA A 892 25.03 0.10 -41.78
C ALA A 892 24.43 1.14 -40.80
N LEU A 893 23.22 0.92 -40.26
CA LEU A 893 22.58 1.82 -39.30
C LEU A 893 23.13 1.74 -37.86
N GLY A 894 23.91 0.70 -37.54
CA GLY A 894 24.56 0.51 -36.24
C GLY A 894 23.63 0.04 -35.12
N GLY A 895 24.22 -0.23 -33.94
CA GLY A 895 23.49 -0.77 -32.79
C GLY A 895 23.09 -2.24 -32.93
N VAL A 896 22.01 -2.61 -32.22
CA VAL A 896 21.75 -3.98 -31.73
C VAL A 896 21.59 -5.07 -32.80
N LEU A 897 21.30 -4.71 -34.07
CA LEU A 897 21.04 -5.66 -35.16
C LEU A 897 22.25 -6.56 -35.53
N GLN A 898 23.43 -6.24 -35.01
CA GLN A 898 24.68 -6.98 -35.25
C GLN A 898 24.64 -8.45 -34.78
N GLY A 899 23.87 -8.78 -33.73
CA GLY A 899 23.94 -10.09 -33.05
C GLY A 899 23.05 -11.22 -33.62
N LEU A 900 22.08 -10.91 -34.49
CA LEU A 900 20.99 -11.84 -34.85
C LEU A 900 20.95 -12.25 -36.34
N ILE A 901 21.87 -11.74 -37.17
CA ILE A 901 21.77 -11.88 -38.64
C ILE A 901 23.11 -12.26 -39.30
N GLY A 902 24.11 -12.67 -38.52
CA GLY A 902 25.40 -13.16 -39.03
C GLY A 902 25.44 -14.69 -39.14
N GLY A 903 25.93 -15.25 -40.24
CA GLY A 903 26.10 -16.70 -40.36
C GLY A 903 26.09 -17.27 -41.78
N THR A 904 26.35 -18.57 -41.87
CA THR A 904 26.46 -19.37 -43.11
C THR A 904 25.15 -20.07 -43.45
N HIS A 905 24.54 -19.72 -44.58
CA HIS A 905 23.22 -20.21 -44.98
C HIS A 905 23.25 -20.94 -46.33
N TRP A 906 22.69 -22.15 -46.39
CA TRP A 906 22.61 -22.95 -47.63
C TRP A 906 21.73 -22.29 -48.70
N SER A 907 22.17 -22.42 -49.96
CA SER A 907 21.32 -22.18 -51.14
C SER A 907 20.86 -23.49 -51.77
N SER A 908 19.89 -23.44 -52.67
CA SER A 908 19.46 -24.58 -53.51
C SER A 908 20.34 -24.82 -54.75
N THR A 909 21.54 -24.23 -54.84
CA THR A 909 22.41 -24.30 -56.03
C THR A 909 23.60 -25.23 -55.79
N GLU A 910 23.80 -26.22 -56.67
CA GLU A 910 25.00 -27.10 -56.64
C GLU A 910 26.22 -26.41 -57.28
N SER A 911 27.43 -26.90 -56.98
CA SER A 911 28.68 -26.45 -57.64
C SER A 911 28.87 -27.17 -58.99
N SER A 912 28.97 -26.45 -60.12
CA SER A 912 29.15 -27.07 -61.45
C SER A 912 30.41 -27.96 -61.57
N THR A 913 31.44 -27.71 -60.75
CA THR A 913 32.71 -28.46 -60.76
C THR A 913 32.72 -29.73 -59.91
N LEU A 914 31.95 -29.77 -58.81
CA LEU A 914 31.89 -30.89 -57.87
C LEU A 914 30.45 -31.08 -57.34
N PRO A 915 29.43 -31.18 -58.21
CA PRO A 915 28.02 -31.11 -57.81
C PRO A 915 27.63 -32.22 -56.84
N GLN A 916 28.26 -33.38 -56.98
CA GLN A 916 28.08 -34.53 -56.10
C GLN A 916 28.54 -34.33 -54.64
N TYR A 917 29.40 -33.35 -54.34
CA TYR A 917 29.96 -33.14 -52.99
C TYR A 917 29.78 -31.73 -52.41
N VAL A 918 29.54 -30.72 -53.26
CA VAL A 918 29.67 -29.31 -52.90
C VAL A 918 28.47 -28.52 -53.39
N ALA A 919 27.97 -27.62 -52.53
CA ALA A 919 26.89 -26.69 -52.86
C ALA A 919 27.27 -25.24 -52.50
N TRP A 920 26.54 -24.29 -53.07
CA TRP A 920 26.69 -22.87 -52.78
C TRP A 920 25.99 -22.48 -51.48
N LEU A 921 26.63 -21.59 -50.73
CA LEU A 921 26.10 -21.02 -49.50
C LEU A 921 26.51 -19.55 -49.37
N GLN A 922 25.71 -18.76 -48.67
CA GLN A 922 25.95 -17.33 -48.46
C GLN A 922 26.45 -17.09 -47.03
N PHE A 923 27.58 -16.39 -46.88
CA PHE A 923 27.91 -15.76 -45.59
C PHE A 923 27.25 -14.39 -45.51
N PHE A 924 26.57 -14.08 -44.42
CA PHE A 924 26.07 -12.74 -44.14
C PHE A 924 26.93 -12.08 -43.06
N GLN A 925 27.48 -10.89 -43.35
CA GLN A 925 28.40 -10.17 -42.46
C GLN A 925 27.66 -9.06 -41.68
N PRO A 926 27.68 -9.06 -40.34
CA PRO A 926 27.19 -7.94 -39.55
C PRO A 926 27.79 -6.61 -40.02
N GLY A 927 26.95 -5.57 -40.15
CA GLY A 927 27.32 -4.28 -40.76
C GLY A 927 26.97 -4.15 -42.26
N GLY A 928 26.67 -5.25 -42.94
CA GLY A 928 26.21 -5.26 -44.33
C GLY A 928 27.30 -5.70 -45.31
N GLY A 929 27.00 -6.74 -46.08
CA GLY A 929 27.94 -7.39 -47.00
C GLY A 929 27.93 -8.91 -46.80
N GLY A 930 28.64 -9.62 -47.67
CA GLY A 930 28.70 -11.08 -47.61
C GLY A 930 29.10 -11.74 -48.91
N ASN A 931 29.97 -12.74 -48.83
CA ASN A 931 30.44 -13.47 -50.00
C ASN A 931 29.66 -14.78 -50.20
N PRO A 932 29.28 -15.12 -51.45
CA PRO A 932 28.86 -16.47 -51.78
C PRO A 932 30.10 -17.38 -51.83
N PHE A 933 30.03 -18.56 -51.23
CA PHE A 933 31.13 -19.52 -51.27
C PHE A 933 30.64 -20.96 -51.31
N LEU A 934 31.59 -21.86 -51.51
CA LEU A 934 31.38 -23.29 -51.68
C LEU A 934 31.71 -24.04 -50.39
N ASN A 935 30.89 -25.01 -50.01
CA ASN A 935 31.21 -25.90 -48.90
C ASN A 935 30.68 -27.33 -49.12
N GLY A 936 31.23 -28.29 -48.37
CA GLY A 936 30.84 -29.69 -48.46
C GLY A 936 29.40 -29.90 -47.99
N LYS A 937 28.59 -30.61 -48.79
CA LYS A 937 27.16 -30.89 -48.51
C LYS A 937 26.89 -31.53 -47.14
N HIS A 938 27.89 -32.18 -46.55
CA HIS A 938 27.85 -32.83 -45.24
C HIS A 938 28.06 -31.91 -44.03
N ILE A 939 28.32 -30.61 -44.24
CA ILE A 939 28.59 -29.67 -43.14
C ILE A 939 27.28 -29.01 -42.69
N PRO A 940 26.87 -29.15 -41.42
CA PRO A 940 25.69 -28.47 -40.89
C PRO A 940 25.79 -26.96 -41.08
N SER A 941 24.86 -26.37 -41.83
CA SER A 941 24.73 -24.91 -42.02
C SER A 941 23.26 -24.50 -41.92
N ASN A 942 23.01 -23.21 -41.67
CA ASN A 942 21.65 -22.71 -41.46
C ASN A 942 20.83 -22.74 -42.75
N VAL A 943 19.50 -22.72 -42.61
CA VAL A 943 18.54 -22.74 -43.72
C VAL A 943 17.51 -21.64 -43.52
N ARG A 944 17.25 -20.88 -44.59
CA ARG A 944 16.28 -19.79 -44.63
C ARG A 944 15.38 -19.97 -45.85
N CYS A 945 14.08 -20.04 -45.63
CA CYS A 945 13.10 -20.42 -46.65
C CYS A 945 12.29 -19.21 -47.13
N VAL A 946 11.77 -19.31 -48.37
CA VAL A 946 11.02 -18.24 -49.03
C VAL A 946 9.64 -18.77 -49.47
N GLN A 947 8.61 -17.93 -49.39
CA GLN A 947 7.26 -18.22 -49.89
C GLN A 947 6.93 -17.37 -51.12
N ILE A 948 6.20 -18.00 -52.03
CA ILE A 948 5.51 -17.32 -53.13
C ILE A 948 4.13 -16.92 -52.62
N LEU A 949 3.83 -15.63 -52.56
CA LEU A 949 2.45 -15.15 -52.47
C LEU A 949 1.88 -14.98 -53.88
N THR A 950 0.59 -15.27 -54.04
CA THR A 950 -0.18 -15.20 -55.29
C THR A 950 -1.39 -14.28 -55.13
#